data_AF-A0A7Y4QYP1-F1
#
_entry.id   AF-A0A7Y4QYP1-F1
#
_cell.length_a   1.000
_cell.length_b   1.000
_cell.length_c   1.000
_cell.angle_alpha   90.00
_cell.angle_beta   90.00
_cell.angle_gamma   90.00
#
_symmetry.space_group_name_H-M   'P 1'
#
loop_
_entity.id
_entity.type
_entity.pdbx_description
1 polymer ?
#
loop_
_entity_poly.entity_id
_entity_poly.type
_entity_poly.pdbx_seq_one_letter_code
_entity_poly.pdbx_strand_id
1 'polypeptide(L)'
;MISNRETVHIDQIILDPNNYRFIDRPEYTFVSDEQVADSRIQLRTLNFIWGRNQENIKDLITSFKENGFLDIEQIQVKRVNDKYLVLEGNRRTSTLKYLWDEYNRGNDIGNVVPSVFESIPVVVIDEEDPVQHLITMGLHHISGKTRWSAVNEAQLMNDLIEKHELTEDDVCKKLGISKYTLRRSRRTLYLINEYKISDYGDQFKTDMFYIFQSIVGSPTLKEWLEWNDDDYEAENIRNVERLFNWLSSIEDEGDQEKEEGDTRRKTKNSREPIINQYRQIKTLEQIVYDENALRIMEDTGDLTKAYTFSKAVGESKLQGALSTIKEGTQLAYNFKDLITSGDLEELRNIKESIDSLLPISLAKIQTEERKVLAFFKSINIHFTDIKISSYRKFADLSISHINRVNIFAGGNNKGKTTILETFYLLTQANNLNAYIDLARYRGKFFSDFNSKWIDKYFKSTIEINGRFNDAETNLFISKEETDDDIDKTGYLSSLVIESQIGNVDLKSTMHLFSNKAPDYRYSRTQILCNAAFTSPYRHNEQLVQQAHQQAIENKYFDKVISFINEFLDNTITKIDLVNDQGVYRFRVTSTSREDVLDITEYGEGLQRVFEIALLLGYCQNGVLCIDEIDSALHKTLLVKFTEFIQQTAKEFNVQVFLSTHSKECIDAFVENEYPDDELTAYSLEENIEGKIECNFLPGNKLKQLVESINIDIR
;
A
#
# COMPACT_ATOMS: atom_id res chain seq x y z
N MET A 1 3.02 -60.51 -29.03
CA MET A 1 1.73 -60.91 -29.61
C MET A 1 2.00 -61.61 -30.94
N ILE A 2 1.34 -62.74 -31.20
CA ILE A 2 1.31 -63.36 -32.54
C ILE A 2 0.36 -62.52 -33.38
N SER A 3 0.79 -62.08 -34.56
CA SER A 3 -0.05 -61.32 -35.47
C SER A 3 -0.01 -61.91 -36.87
N ASN A 4 -1.16 -61.92 -37.53
CA ASN A 4 -1.34 -62.44 -38.89
C ASN A 4 -1.95 -61.36 -39.77
N ARG A 5 -1.49 -61.25 -41.02
CA ARG A 5 -2.13 -60.37 -42.00
C ARG A 5 -3.28 -61.12 -42.68
N GLU A 6 -4.46 -60.53 -42.64
CA GLU A 6 -5.66 -61.01 -43.31
C GLU A 6 -6.25 -59.89 -44.18
N THR A 7 -7.09 -60.25 -45.16
CA THR A 7 -7.92 -59.30 -45.89
C THR A 7 -9.38 -59.57 -45.57
N VAL A 8 -10.10 -58.54 -45.15
CA VAL A 8 -11.49 -58.67 -44.68
C VAL A 8 -12.42 -57.66 -45.35
N HIS A 9 -13.71 -57.98 -45.41
CA HIS A 9 -14.72 -57.06 -45.95
C HIS A 9 -14.98 -55.91 -44.95
N ILE A 10 -15.24 -54.69 -45.44
CA ILE A 10 -15.48 -53.49 -44.59
C ILE A 10 -16.58 -53.68 -43.55
N ASP A 11 -17.60 -54.48 -43.85
CA ASP A 11 -18.74 -54.77 -42.96
C ASP A 11 -18.40 -55.75 -41.83
N GLN A 12 -17.32 -56.53 -41.98
CA GLN A 12 -16.82 -57.43 -40.94
C GLN A 12 -16.00 -56.69 -39.88
N ILE A 13 -15.52 -55.48 -40.19
CA ILE A 13 -14.76 -54.64 -39.26
C ILE A 13 -15.73 -53.80 -38.43
N ILE A 14 -15.62 -53.86 -37.11
CA ILE A 14 -16.38 -53.04 -36.16
C ILE A 14 -15.44 -52.11 -35.39
N LEU A 15 -15.91 -50.90 -35.12
CA LEU A 15 -15.15 -49.84 -34.46
C LEU A 15 -15.10 -50.08 -32.96
N ASP A 16 -14.00 -49.70 -32.32
CA ASP A 16 -13.88 -49.76 -30.85
C ASP A 16 -14.63 -48.59 -30.18
N PRO A 17 -15.74 -48.86 -29.44
CA PRO A 17 -16.51 -47.83 -28.74
C PRO A 17 -15.85 -47.36 -27.43
N ASN A 18 -14.88 -48.10 -26.88
CA ASN A 18 -14.19 -47.81 -25.61
C ASN A 18 -12.87 -47.06 -25.82
N ASN A 19 -12.66 -46.52 -27.01
CA ASN A 19 -11.45 -45.79 -27.34
C ASN A 19 -11.29 -44.57 -26.43
N TYR A 20 -10.08 -44.35 -25.90
CA TYR A 20 -9.78 -43.21 -25.03
C TYR A 20 -10.14 -41.87 -25.64
N ARG A 21 -10.18 -41.75 -26.98
CA ARG A 21 -10.64 -40.56 -27.71
C ARG A 21 -12.05 -40.07 -27.30
N PHE A 22 -12.88 -40.94 -26.70
CA PHE A 22 -14.27 -40.62 -26.40
C PHE A 22 -14.55 -40.42 -24.91
N ILE A 23 -13.61 -40.71 -24.02
CA ILE A 23 -13.87 -40.77 -22.57
C ILE A 23 -14.28 -39.40 -22.00
N ASP A 24 -13.80 -38.31 -22.59
CA ASP A 24 -14.17 -36.95 -22.23
C ASP A 24 -15.55 -36.50 -22.74
N ARG A 25 -16.29 -37.36 -23.48
CA ARG A 25 -17.64 -37.03 -23.97
C ARG A 25 -18.72 -37.34 -22.93
N PRO A 26 -19.69 -36.43 -22.71
CA PRO A 26 -20.81 -36.67 -21.79
C PRO A 26 -21.64 -37.92 -22.14
N GLU A 27 -21.75 -38.26 -23.42
CA GLU A 27 -22.55 -39.40 -23.90
C GLU A 27 -21.79 -40.74 -23.88
N TYR A 28 -20.52 -40.73 -23.47
CA TYR A 28 -19.70 -41.94 -23.39
C TYR A 28 -20.18 -42.87 -22.27
N THR A 29 -20.27 -44.15 -22.58
CA THR A 29 -20.54 -45.23 -21.64
C THR A 29 -19.75 -46.44 -22.09
N PHE A 30 -19.13 -47.12 -21.12
CA PHE A 30 -18.36 -48.34 -21.37
C PHE A 30 -19.24 -49.42 -21.99
N VAL A 31 -18.72 -50.13 -22.98
CA VAL A 31 -19.41 -51.19 -23.72
C VAL A 31 -18.67 -52.50 -23.55
N SER A 32 -19.38 -53.56 -23.15
CA SER A 32 -18.79 -54.90 -23.06
C SER A 32 -18.55 -55.54 -24.45
N ASP A 33 -17.58 -56.47 -24.55
CA ASP A 33 -17.27 -57.20 -25.80
C ASP A 33 -18.48 -57.97 -26.38
N GLU A 34 -19.49 -58.28 -25.58
CA GLU A 34 -20.74 -58.89 -26.05
C GLU A 34 -21.62 -57.90 -26.83
N GLN A 35 -21.49 -56.61 -26.53
CA GLN A 35 -22.33 -55.54 -27.06
C GLN A 35 -21.65 -54.72 -28.16
N VAL A 36 -20.32 -54.79 -28.31
CA VAL A 36 -19.59 -53.96 -29.28
C VAL A 36 -20.08 -54.12 -30.72
N ALA A 37 -20.65 -55.26 -31.09
CA ALA A 37 -21.19 -55.52 -32.42
C ALA A 37 -22.61 -54.97 -32.67
N ASP A 38 -23.28 -54.44 -31.64
CA ASP A 38 -24.62 -53.86 -31.74
C ASP A 38 -24.64 -52.65 -32.69
N SER A 39 -25.59 -52.64 -33.63
CA SER A 39 -25.68 -51.61 -34.67
C SER A 39 -25.90 -50.19 -34.13
N ARG A 40 -26.61 -50.03 -33.00
CA ARG A 40 -26.83 -48.72 -32.36
C ARG A 40 -25.54 -48.21 -31.73
N ILE A 41 -24.76 -49.10 -31.13
CA ILE A 41 -23.45 -48.77 -30.55
C ILE A 41 -22.47 -48.38 -31.65
N GLN A 42 -22.40 -49.15 -32.73
CA GLN A 42 -21.54 -48.84 -33.88
C GLN A 42 -21.92 -47.50 -34.54
N LEU A 43 -23.22 -47.19 -34.65
CA LEU A 43 -23.68 -45.89 -35.15
C LEU A 43 -23.29 -44.74 -34.22
N ARG A 44 -23.41 -44.92 -32.89
CA ARG A 44 -22.93 -43.95 -31.91
C ARG A 44 -21.43 -43.71 -32.04
N THR A 45 -20.64 -44.77 -32.14
CA THR A 45 -19.19 -44.70 -32.31
C THR A 45 -18.80 -44.00 -33.62
N LEU A 46 -19.51 -44.27 -34.72
CA LEU A 46 -19.34 -43.52 -35.99
C LEU A 46 -19.60 -42.03 -35.79
N ASN A 47 -20.71 -41.66 -35.14
CA ASN A 47 -21.04 -40.26 -34.87
C ASN A 47 -19.98 -39.57 -34.00
N PHE A 48 -19.41 -40.29 -33.02
CA PHE A 48 -18.29 -39.77 -32.24
C PHE A 48 -17.06 -39.49 -33.11
N ILE A 49 -16.70 -40.42 -34.00
CA ILE A 49 -15.53 -40.30 -34.86
C ILE A 49 -15.72 -39.26 -35.96
N TRP A 50 -16.91 -39.16 -36.55
CA TRP A 50 -17.21 -38.21 -37.62
C TRP A 50 -17.27 -36.77 -37.13
N GLY A 51 -17.87 -36.52 -35.96
CA GLY A 51 -18.21 -35.16 -35.53
C GLY A 51 -19.31 -34.55 -36.39
N ARG A 52 -19.60 -33.26 -36.21
CA ARG A 52 -20.62 -32.57 -37.01
C ARG A 52 -20.07 -32.38 -38.43
N ASN A 53 -20.86 -32.71 -39.45
CA ASN A 53 -20.46 -32.59 -40.86
C ASN A 53 -19.09 -33.22 -41.18
N GLN A 54 -18.78 -34.36 -40.53
CA GLN A 54 -17.55 -35.13 -40.75
C GLN A 54 -16.25 -34.35 -40.46
N GLU A 55 -16.31 -33.28 -39.66
CA GLU A 55 -15.16 -32.41 -39.35
C GLU A 55 -13.94 -33.16 -38.82
N ASN A 56 -14.14 -34.22 -38.03
CA ASN A 56 -13.07 -34.97 -37.37
C ASN A 56 -12.36 -35.99 -38.27
N ILE A 57 -12.84 -36.23 -39.48
CA ILE A 57 -12.23 -37.14 -40.48
C ILE A 57 -12.03 -36.49 -41.85
N LYS A 58 -12.29 -35.19 -41.98
CA LYS A 58 -12.23 -34.46 -43.26
C LYS A 58 -10.86 -34.54 -43.93
N ASP A 59 -9.79 -34.47 -43.12
CA ASP A 59 -8.40 -34.69 -43.53
C ASP A 59 -8.19 -36.05 -44.20
N LEU A 60 -8.70 -37.12 -43.57
CA LEU A 60 -8.58 -38.48 -44.10
C LEU A 60 -9.48 -38.69 -45.32
N ILE A 61 -10.68 -38.10 -45.35
CA ILE A 61 -11.55 -38.14 -46.52
C ILE A 61 -10.82 -37.52 -47.73
N THR A 62 -10.28 -36.30 -47.58
CA THR A 62 -9.52 -35.64 -48.64
C THR A 62 -8.32 -36.48 -49.07
N SER A 63 -7.52 -36.96 -48.11
CA SER A 63 -6.34 -37.78 -48.40
C SER A 63 -6.69 -39.06 -49.17
N PHE A 64 -7.75 -39.77 -48.78
CA PHE A 64 -8.18 -41.00 -49.44
C PHE A 64 -8.74 -40.71 -50.84
N LYS A 65 -9.55 -39.66 -51.00
CA LYS A 65 -10.06 -39.26 -52.32
C LYS A 65 -8.94 -38.83 -53.27
N GLU A 66 -7.86 -38.23 -52.78
CA GLU A 66 -6.73 -37.79 -53.61
C GLU A 66 -5.73 -38.90 -53.92
N ASN A 67 -5.41 -39.76 -52.94
CA ASN A 67 -4.29 -40.71 -53.05
C ASN A 67 -4.73 -42.18 -53.13
N GLY A 68 -6.01 -42.47 -52.95
CA GLY A 68 -6.50 -43.83 -52.70
C GLY A 68 -6.20 -44.29 -51.27
N PHE A 69 -6.58 -45.54 -50.96
CA PHE A 69 -6.24 -46.16 -49.68
C PHE A 69 -4.80 -46.68 -49.72
N LEU A 70 -3.95 -46.18 -48.82
CA LEU A 70 -2.53 -46.57 -48.73
C LEU A 70 -2.32 -47.52 -47.53
N ASP A 71 -1.88 -48.75 -47.79
CA ASP A 71 -1.51 -49.76 -46.77
C ASP A 71 -0.11 -49.48 -46.18
N ILE A 72 0.08 -48.27 -45.66
CA ILE A 72 1.31 -47.85 -44.98
C ILE A 72 1.10 -47.91 -43.47
N GLU A 73 0.02 -47.29 -42.99
CA GLU A 73 -0.43 -47.45 -41.61
C GLU A 73 -1.44 -48.59 -41.55
N GLN A 74 -1.10 -49.66 -40.85
CA GLN A 74 -1.92 -50.87 -40.77
C GLN A 74 -3.12 -50.66 -39.86
N ILE A 75 -4.26 -51.28 -40.22
CA ILE A 75 -5.42 -51.39 -39.34
C ILE A 75 -5.22 -52.66 -38.51
N GLN A 76 -5.13 -52.51 -37.19
CA GLN A 76 -4.97 -53.64 -36.27
C GLN A 76 -6.33 -53.99 -35.67
N VAL A 77 -6.63 -55.27 -35.61
CA VAL A 77 -7.92 -55.78 -35.14
C VAL A 77 -7.74 -57.00 -34.24
N LYS A 78 -8.72 -57.28 -33.40
CA LYS A 78 -8.89 -58.59 -32.74
C LYS A 78 -10.19 -59.25 -33.17
N ARG A 79 -10.23 -60.58 -33.09
CA ARG A 79 -11.46 -61.34 -33.36
C ARG A 79 -12.42 -61.19 -32.17
N VAL A 80 -13.64 -60.73 -32.45
CA VAL A 80 -14.75 -60.70 -31.49
C VAL A 80 -15.96 -61.33 -32.17
N ASN A 81 -16.32 -62.54 -31.73
CA ASN A 81 -17.32 -63.39 -32.38
C ASN A 81 -16.96 -63.67 -33.86
N ASP A 82 -17.87 -63.33 -34.78
CA ASP A 82 -17.74 -63.45 -36.24
C ASP A 82 -17.18 -62.19 -36.92
N LYS A 83 -16.77 -61.18 -36.12
CA LYS A 83 -16.31 -59.87 -36.59
C LYS A 83 -14.90 -59.52 -36.09
N TYR A 84 -14.37 -58.43 -36.62
CA TYR A 84 -13.05 -57.91 -36.30
C TYR A 84 -13.17 -56.54 -35.62
N LEU A 85 -12.87 -56.48 -34.32
CA LEU A 85 -12.87 -55.23 -33.55
C LEU A 85 -11.57 -54.47 -33.75
N VAL A 86 -11.67 -53.20 -34.14
CA VAL A 86 -10.52 -52.33 -34.35
C VAL A 86 -9.80 -52.05 -33.03
N LEU A 87 -8.52 -52.37 -32.99
CA LEU A 87 -7.59 -52.01 -31.91
C LEU A 87 -6.83 -50.73 -32.27
N GLU A 88 -6.39 -50.60 -33.52
CA GLU A 88 -5.73 -49.40 -34.03
C GLU A 88 -6.25 -49.05 -35.43
N GLY A 89 -6.57 -47.78 -35.66
CA GLY A 89 -7.10 -47.30 -36.95
C GLY A 89 -8.60 -47.02 -36.96
N ASN A 90 -9.22 -46.69 -35.81
CA ASN A 90 -10.64 -46.33 -35.71
C ASN A 90 -11.04 -45.22 -36.70
N ARG A 91 -10.25 -44.14 -36.81
CA ARG A 91 -10.50 -43.05 -37.78
C ARG A 91 -10.40 -43.53 -39.23
N ARG A 92 -9.35 -44.29 -39.58
CA ARG A 92 -9.13 -44.83 -40.93
C ARG A 92 -10.28 -45.76 -41.34
N THR A 93 -10.65 -46.69 -40.46
CA THR A 93 -11.77 -47.61 -40.67
C THR A 93 -13.10 -46.86 -40.81
N SER A 94 -13.35 -45.87 -39.96
CA SER A 94 -14.55 -45.03 -40.03
C SER A 94 -14.63 -44.20 -41.32
N THR A 95 -13.49 -43.70 -41.82
CA THR A 95 -13.41 -43.03 -43.13
C THR A 95 -13.71 -44.00 -44.28
N LEU A 96 -13.19 -45.23 -44.23
CA LEU A 96 -13.54 -46.27 -45.22
C LEU A 96 -15.04 -46.59 -45.17
N LYS A 97 -15.63 -46.72 -43.99
CA LYS A 97 -17.09 -46.93 -43.83
C LYS A 97 -17.89 -45.76 -44.41
N TYR A 98 -17.44 -44.52 -44.21
CA TYR A 98 -18.08 -43.34 -44.80
C TYR A 98 -18.01 -43.38 -46.34
N LEU A 99 -16.84 -43.64 -46.92
CA LEU A 99 -16.68 -43.73 -48.37
C LEU A 99 -17.43 -44.92 -48.98
N TRP A 100 -17.57 -46.02 -48.24
CA TRP A 100 -18.40 -47.17 -48.62
C TRP A 100 -19.88 -46.79 -48.72
N ASP A 101 -20.40 -46.05 -47.73
CA ASP A 101 -21.78 -45.53 -47.75
C ASP A 101 -21.99 -44.53 -48.90
N GLU A 102 -21.02 -43.65 -49.16
CA GLU A 102 -21.06 -42.73 -50.30
C GLU A 102 -21.06 -43.47 -51.66
N TYR A 103 -20.21 -44.49 -51.81
CA TYR A 103 -20.18 -45.34 -53.00
C TYR A 103 -21.52 -46.03 -53.24
N ASN A 104 -22.11 -46.61 -52.19
CA ASN A 104 -23.41 -47.27 -52.25
C ASN A 104 -24.57 -46.31 -52.58
N ARG A 105 -24.41 -45.01 -52.28
CA ARG A 105 -25.34 -43.95 -52.66
C ARG A 105 -25.11 -43.40 -54.07
N GLY A 106 -24.05 -43.84 -54.75
CA GLY A 106 -23.66 -43.35 -56.08
C GLY A 106 -22.90 -42.03 -56.06
N ASN A 107 -22.38 -41.61 -54.91
CA ASN A 107 -21.56 -40.40 -54.77
C ASN A 107 -20.10 -40.68 -55.15
N ASP A 108 -19.38 -39.63 -55.57
CA ASP A 108 -17.97 -39.72 -55.96
C ASP A 108 -17.05 -39.98 -54.74
N ILE A 109 -16.24 -41.03 -54.83
CA ILE A 109 -15.25 -41.45 -53.82
C ILE A 109 -13.80 -41.11 -54.22
N GLY A 110 -13.59 -40.34 -55.30
CA GLY A 110 -12.27 -39.95 -55.79
C GLY A 110 -11.45 -41.13 -56.29
N ASN A 111 -10.16 -41.16 -55.96
CA ASN A 111 -9.19 -42.17 -56.40
C ASN A 111 -9.24 -43.49 -55.61
N VAL A 112 -10.23 -43.69 -54.72
CA VAL A 112 -10.39 -44.94 -53.98
C VAL A 112 -10.98 -46.02 -54.89
N VAL A 113 -10.29 -47.16 -55.02
CA VAL A 113 -10.73 -48.29 -55.84
C VAL A 113 -11.78 -49.11 -55.07
N PRO A 114 -12.98 -49.40 -55.63
CA PRO A 114 -14.04 -50.12 -54.92
C PRO A 114 -13.64 -51.50 -54.37
N SER A 115 -12.72 -52.21 -55.03
CA SER A 115 -12.23 -53.51 -54.57
C SER A 115 -11.52 -53.46 -53.21
N VAL A 116 -11.10 -52.28 -52.77
CA VAL A 116 -10.52 -52.09 -51.42
C VAL A 116 -11.54 -52.42 -50.34
N PHE A 117 -12.83 -52.11 -50.52
CA PHE A 117 -13.87 -52.36 -49.51
C PHE A 117 -14.15 -53.86 -49.29
N GLU A 118 -13.89 -54.69 -50.30
CA GLU A 118 -14.06 -56.14 -50.23
C GLU A 118 -12.85 -56.85 -49.61
N SER A 119 -11.67 -56.22 -49.62
CA SER A 119 -10.40 -56.85 -49.23
C SER A 119 -9.49 -55.83 -48.54
N ILE A 120 -9.92 -55.34 -47.38
CA ILE A 120 -9.13 -54.40 -46.57
C ILE A 120 -8.02 -55.18 -45.87
N PRO A 121 -6.74 -54.80 -46.04
CA PRO A 121 -5.65 -55.41 -45.30
C PRO A 121 -5.75 -55.04 -43.81
N VAL A 122 -5.82 -56.05 -42.96
CA VAL A 122 -5.84 -55.91 -41.50
C VAL A 122 -4.78 -56.81 -40.87
N VAL A 123 -4.29 -56.40 -39.70
CA VAL A 123 -3.41 -57.18 -38.85
C VAL A 123 -4.22 -57.72 -37.68
N VAL A 124 -4.47 -59.03 -37.68
CA VAL A 124 -5.23 -59.71 -36.64
C VAL A 124 -4.30 -60.08 -35.48
N ILE A 125 -4.68 -59.68 -34.28
CA ILE A 125 -3.99 -59.98 -33.02
C ILE A 125 -4.80 -61.06 -32.29
N ASP A 126 -4.26 -62.29 -32.23
CA ASP A 126 -4.97 -63.46 -31.69
C ASP A 126 -4.90 -63.56 -30.15
N GLU A 127 -3.78 -63.12 -29.56
CA GLU A 127 -3.58 -63.04 -28.10
C GLU A 127 -3.17 -61.61 -27.73
N GLU A 128 -4.18 -60.77 -27.51
CA GLU A 128 -3.99 -59.40 -27.04
C GLU A 128 -3.62 -59.41 -25.55
N ASP A 129 -2.48 -58.80 -25.21
CA ASP A 129 -2.21 -58.33 -23.85
C ASP A 129 -2.79 -56.91 -23.74
N PRO A 130 -3.90 -56.71 -22.97
CA PRO A 130 -4.56 -55.41 -22.88
C PRO A 130 -3.62 -54.31 -22.41
N VAL A 131 -2.68 -54.62 -21.51
CA VAL A 131 -1.71 -53.64 -21.00
C VAL A 131 -0.72 -53.23 -22.10
N GLN A 132 -0.18 -54.20 -22.85
CA GLN A 132 0.71 -53.87 -23.97
C GLN A 132 -0.02 -53.08 -25.06
N HIS A 133 -1.27 -53.41 -25.35
CA HIS A 133 -2.07 -52.67 -26.32
C HIS A 133 -2.30 -51.21 -25.89
N LEU A 134 -2.68 -50.99 -24.63
CA LEU A 134 -2.82 -49.65 -24.03
C LEU A 134 -1.51 -48.86 -24.07
N ILE A 135 -0.36 -49.50 -23.81
CA ILE A 135 0.96 -48.86 -23.91
C ILE A 135 1.27 -48.44 -25.34
N THR A 136 1.01 -49.30 -26.33
CA THR A 136 1.22 -48.98 -27.75
C THR A 136 0.35 -47.81 -28.20
N MET A 137 -0.93 -47.80 -27.81
CA MET A 137 -1.81 -46.66 -28.05
C MET A 137 -1.29 -45.38 -27.37
N GLY A 138 -0.85 -45.49 -26.11
CA GLY A 138 -0.25 -44.40 -25.36
C GLY A 138 1.00 -43.83 -26.07
N LEU A 139 1.88 -44.67 -26.58
CA LEU A 139 3.07 -44.23 -27.32
C LEU A 139 2.70 -43.47 -28.61
N HIS A 140 1.65 -43.86 -29.31
CA HIS A 140 1.21 -43.18 -30.52
C HIS A 140 0.46 -41.87 -30.25
N HIS A 141 -0.27 -41.79 -29.13
CA HIS A 141 -1.15 -40.65 -28.84
C HIS A 141 -0.61 -39.66 -27.81
N ILE A 142 0.25 -40.08 -26.87
CA ILE A 142 0.93 -39.20 -25.91
C ILE A 142 2.24 -38.68 -26.51
N SER A 143 3.05 -39.57 -27.12
CA SER A 143 4.35 -39.23 -27.70
C SER A 143 4.35 -39.06 -29.24
N GLY A 144 3.26 -39.39 -29.94
CA GLY A 144 3.20 -39.36 -31.41
C GLY A 144 2.55 -38.12 -32.03
N LYS A 145 2.31 -38.19 -33.35
CA LYS A 145 1.90 -37.04 -34.21
C LYS A 145 0.41 -36.66 -34.12
N THR A 146 -0.47 -37.59 -33.72
CA THR A 146 -1.91 -37.31 -33.55
C THR A 146 -2.30 -37.48 -32.09
N ARG A 147 -2.38 -36.39 -31.35
CA ARG A 147 -2.58 -36.43 -29.90
C ARG A 147 -4.04 -36.60 -29.51
N TRP A 148 -4.27 -37.30 -28.40
CA TRP A 148 -5.59 -37.27 -27.75
C TRP A 148 -5.77 -35.93 -27.03
N SER A 149 -6.98 -35.67 -26.53
CA SER A 149 -7.13 -34.57 -25.59
C SER A 149 -6.34 -34.90 -24.32
N ALA A 150 -5.80 -33.88 -23.66
CA ALA A 150 -4.95 -34.07 -22.49
C ALA A 150 -5.68 -34.77 -21.33
N VAL A 151 -7.00 -34.62 -21.23
CA VAL A 151 -7.86 -35.36 -20.29
C VAL A 151 -7.80 -36.85 -20.55
N ASN A 152 -7.92 -37.26 -21.83
CA ASN A 152 -7.93 -38.66 -22.23
C ASN A 152 -6.54 -39.30 -22.07
N GLU A 153 -5.47 -38.55 -22.34
CA GLU A 153 -4.10 -38.99 -22.04
C GLU A 153 -3.90 -39.22 -20.53
N ALA A 154 -4.36 -38.29 -19.69
CA ALA A 154 -4.28 -38.41 -18.25
C ALA A 154 -5.10 -39.60 -17.73
N GLN A 155 -6.28 -39.86 -18.30
CA GLN A 155 -7.10 -41.02 -17.94
C GLN A 155 -6.38 -42.33 -18.27
N LEU A 156 -5.74 -42.45 -19.44
CA LEU A 156 -4.97 -43.65 -19.78
C LEU A 156 -3.84 -43.90 -18.77
N MET A 157 -3.09 -42.85 -18.44
CA MET A 157 -2.02 -42.95 -17.45
C MET A 157 -2.55 -43.41 -16.08
N ASN A 158 -3.72 -42.91 -15.68
CA ASN A 158 -4.35 -43.28 -14.42
C ASN A 158 -4.87 -44.73 -14.46
N ASP A 159 -5.54 -45.14 -15.52
CA ASP A 159 -6.10 -46.49 -15.69
C ASP A 159 -4.99 -47.56 -15.72
N LEU A 160 -3.81 -47.26 -16.30
CA LEU A 160 -2.66 -48.17 -16.24
C LEU A 160 -2.21 -48.45 -14.79
N ILE A 161 -2.38 -47.50 -13.87
CA ILE A 161 -2.03 -47.65 -12.46
C ILE A 161 -3.19 -48.28 -11.69
N GLU A 162 -4.37 -47.67 -11.75
CA GLU A 162 -5.52 -48.05 -10.92
C GLU A 162 -6.20 -49.35 -11.36
N LYS A 163 -6.31 -49.59 -12.69
CA LYS A 163 -7.04 -50.75 -13.23
C LYS A 163 -6.11 -51.92 -13.60
N HIS A 164 -4.86 -51.60 -13.93
CA HIS A 164 -3.88 -52.60 -14.38
C HIS A 164 -2.71 -52.81 -13.41
N GLU A 165 -2.73 -52.14 -12.25
CA GLU A 165 -1.79 -52.33 -11.14
C GLU A 165 -0.30 -52.11 -11.52
N LEU A 166 -0.02 -51.28 -12.54
CA LEU A 166 1.36 -50.89 -12.87
C LEU A 166 1.89 -49.88 -11.84
N THR A 167 3.18 -49.98 -11.52
CA THR A 167 3.84 -48.95 -10.73
C THR A 167 4.04 -47.66 -11.54
N GLU A 168 4.20 -46.51 -10.86
CA GLU A 168 4.54 -45.25 -11.54
C GLU A 168 5.82 -45.37 -12.38
N ASP A 169 6.81 -46.13 -11.90
CA ASP A 169 8.07 -46.38 -12.60
C ASP A 169 7.85 -47.17 -13.90
N ASP A 170 6.98 -48.17 -13.87
CA ASP A 170 6.64 -48.96 -15.06
C ASP A 170 5.94 -48.10 -16.11
N VAL A 171 4.96 -47.29 -15.70
CA VAL A 171 4.22 -46.39 -16.61
C VAL A 171 5.17 -45.37 -17.24
N CYS A 172 6.03 -44.72 -16.44
CA CYS A 172 7.02 -43.77 -16.95
C CYS A 172 7.98 -44.39 -17.96
N LYS A 173 8.52 -45.58 -17.65
CA LYS A 173 9.45 -46.29 -18.52
C LYS A 173 8.79 -46.76 -19.82
N LYS A 174 7.56 -47.26 -19.74
CA LYS A 174 6.80 -47.79 -20.88
C LYS A 174 6.28 -46.69 -21.83
N LEU A 175 5.87 -45.54 -21.29
CA LEU A 175 5.36 -44.40 -22.08
C LEU A 175 6.42 -43.35 -22.42
N GLY A 176 7.63 -43.46 -21.88
CA GLY A 176 8.72 -42.50 -22.14
C GLY A 176 8.48 -41.11 -21.54
N ILE A 177 7.76 -41.03 -20.42
CA ILE A 177 7.42 -39.77 -19.74
C ILE A 177 8.08 -39.67 -18.36
N SER A 178 8.27 -38.44 -17.88
CA SER A 178 8.81 -38.22 -16.54
C SER A 178 7.76 -38.52 -15.44
N LYS A 179 8.22 -38.90 -14.24
CA LYS A 179 7.36 -39.00 -13.05
C LYS A 179 6.63 -37.69 -12.75
N TYR A 180 7.29 -36.56 -13.00
CA TYR A 180 6.70 -35.24 -12.87
C TYR A 180 5.47 -35.06 -13.79
N THR A 181 5.61 -35.43 -15.07
CA THR A 181 4.51 -35.38 -16.05
C THR A 181 3.36 -36.31 -15.66
N LEU A 182 3.68 -37.55 -15.24
CA LEU A 182 2.70 -38.53 -14.80
C LEU A 182 1.89 -38.02 -13.59
N ARG A 183 2.58 -37.67 -12.49
CA ARG A 183 1.93 -37.20 -11.26
C ARG A 183 1.14 -35.92 -11.49
N ARG A 184 1.66 -34.97 -12.27
CA ARG A 184 0.93 -33.74 -12.61
C ARG A 184 -0.36 -34.03 -13.41
N SER A 185 -0.31 -34.96 -14.35
CA SER A 185 -1.48 -35.36 -15.14
C SER A 185 -2.53 -36.05 -14.27
N ARG A 186 -2.09 -36.93 -13.34
CA ARG A 186 -2.99 -37.55 -12.36
C ARG A 186 -3.66 -36.52 -11.45
N ARG A 187 -2.90 -35.62 -10.80
CA ARG A 187 -3.48 -34.54 -9.97
C ARG A 187 -4.52 -33.72 -10.72
N THR A 188 -4.21 -33.38 -11.98
CA THR A 188 -5.13 -32.63 -12.85
C THR A 188 -6.42 -33.43 -13.06
N LEU A 189 -6.32 -34.72 -13.34
CA LEU A 189 -7.46 -35.60 -13.56
C LEU A 189 -8.33 -35.73 -12.30
N TYR A 190 -7.73 -35.92 -11.13
CA TYR A 190 -8.48 -36.05 -9.89
C TYR A 190 -9.23 -34.76 -9.52
N LEU A 191 -8.61 -33.58 -9.64
CA LEU A 191 -9.30 -32.32 -9.42
C LEU A 191 -10.43 -32.07 -10.44
N ILE A 192 -10.26 -32.52 -11.69
CA ILE A 192 -11.32 -32.50 -12.69
C ILE A 192 -12.48 -33.43 -12.29
N ASN A 193 -12.18 -34.60 -11.71
CA ASN A 193 -13.21 -35.53 -11.26
C ASN A 193 -14.01 -34.95 -10.09
N GLU A 194 -13.34 -34.27 -9.13
CA GLU A 194 -14.02 -33.50 -8.08
C GLU A 194 -14.95 -32.44 -8.68
N TYR A 195 -14.47 -31.66 -9.66
CA TYR A 195 -15.30 -30.66 -10.35
C TYR A 195 -16.50 -31.30 -11.05
N LYS A 196 -16.32 -32.44 -11.74
CA LYS A 196 -17.39 -33.17 -12.44
C LYS A 196 -18.46 -33.73 -11.49
N ILE A 197 -18.11 -34.02 -10.24
CA ILE A 197 -19.04 -34.52 -9.21
C ILE A 197 -19.77 -33.37 -8.51
N SER A 198 -19.19 -32.16 -8.51
CA SER A 198 -19.79 -30.96 -7.92
C SER A 198 -21.05 -30.49 -8.66
N ASP A 199 -21.77 -29.52 -8.06
CA ASP A 199 -22.94 -28.85 -8.65
C ASP A 199 -22.64 -28.17 -10.00
N TYR A 200 -21.37 -27.99 -10.35
CA TYR A 200 -20.92 -27.34 -11.59
C TYR A 200 -20.46 -28.32 -12.68
N GLY A 201 -20.54 -29.63 -12.41
CA GLY A 201 -19.88 -30.66 -13.20
C GLY A 201 -20.36 -30.77 -14.66
N ASP A 202 -21.61 -30.42 -14.93
CA ASP A 202 -22.21 -30.39 -16.27
C ASP A 202 -21.60 -29.32 -17.19
N GLN A 203 -20.93 -28.32 -16.60
CA GLN A 203 -20.25 -27.24 -17.33
C GLN A 203 -18.81 -27.61 -17.76
N PHE A 204 -18.30 -28.80 -17.41
CA PHE A 204 -16.94 -29.21 -17.76
C PHE A 204 -16.73 -29.25 -19.28
N LYS A 205 -15.64 -28.63 -19.74
CA LYS A 205 -15.18 -28.70 -21.12
C LYS A 205 -13.73 -29.17 -21.17
N THR A 206 -13.36 -29.90 -22.21
CA THR A 206 -12.02 -30.49 -22.37
C THR A 206 -10.88 -29.47 -22.31
N ASP A 207 -11.12 -28.22 -22.73
CA ASP A 207 -10.16 -27.11 -22.68
C ASP A 207 -9.88 -26.61 -21.25
N MET A 208 -10.80 -26.83 -20.30
CA MET A 208 -10.59 -26.51 -18.88
C MET A 208 -9.44 -27.32 -18.28
N PHE A 209 -9.03 -28.44 -18.89
CA PHE A 209 -7.89 -29.25 -18.43
C PHE A 209 -6.65 -28.40 -18.17
N TYR A 210 -6.35 -27.44 -19.04
CA TYR A 210 -5.16 -26.60 -18.88
C TYR A 210 -5.28 -25.61 -17.71
N ILE A 211 -6.51 -25.25 -17.31
CA ILE A 211 -6.77 -24.42 -16.13
C ILE A 211 -6.47 -25.25 -14.88
N PHE A 212 -7.08 -26.44 -14.75
CA PHE A 212 -6.82 -27.38 -13.65
C PHE A 212 -5.34 -27.78 -13.56
N GLN A 213 -4.70 -28.02 -14.71
CA GLN A 213 -3.27 -28.35 -14.78
C GLN A 213 -2.38 -27.19 -14.31
N SER A 214 -2.83 -25.94 -14.51
CA SER A 214 -2.13 -24.76 -14.00
C SER A 214 -2.34 -24.60 -12.50
N ILE A 215 -3.53 -24.92 -11.98
CA ILE A 215 -3.85 -24.86 -10.54
C ILE A 215 -2.98 -25.86 -9.77
N VAL A 216 -3.02 -27.15 -10.12
CA VAL A 216 -2.19 -28.18 -9.45
C VAL A 216 -0.69 -28.04 -9.75
N GLY A 217 -0.32 -27.17 -10.69
CA GLY A 217 1.06 -26.81 -10.99
C GLY A 217 1.62 -25.68 -10.13
N SER A 218 0.76 -24.92 -9.44
CA SER A 218 1.15 -23.85 -8.52
C SER A 218 1.27 -24.41 -7.10
N PRO A 219 2.46 -24.34 -6.46
CA PRO A 219 2.62 -24.72 -5.07
C PRO A 219 1.70 -23.90 -4.14
N THR A 220 1.57 -22.61 -4.41
CA THR A 220 0.73 -21.67 -3.65
C THR A 220 -0.74 -22.08 -3.66
N LEU A 221 -1.29 -22.43 -4.83
CA LEU A 221 -2.68 -22.85 -4.94
C LEU A 221 -2.92 -24.26 -4.40
N LYS A 222 -1.94 -25.16 -4.51
CA LYS A 222 -2.00 -26.46 -3.85
C LYS A 222 -2.07 -26.35 -2.33
N GLU A 223 -1.25 -25.46 -1.75
CA GLU A 223 -1.29 -25.19 -0.31
C GLU A 223 -2.63 -24.56 0.08
N TRP A 224 -3.13 -23.60 -0.71
CA TRP A 224 -4.42 -22.96 -0.47
C TRP A 224 -5.62 -23.93 -0.55
N LEU A 225 -5.55 -24.95 -1.42
CA LEU A 225 -6.56 -26.02 -1.51
C LEU A 225 -6.36 -27.14 -0.49
N GLU A 226 -5.27 -27.12 0.27
CA GLU A 226 -4.84 -28.24 1.13
C GLU A 226 -4.77 -29.56 0.33
N TRP A 227 -4.09 -29.53 -0.82
CA TRP A 227 -3.97 -30.68 -1.71
C TRP A 227 -3.13 -31.81 -1.10
N ASN A 228 -3.72 -32.99 -0.98
CA ASN A 228 -3.07 -34.22 -0.54
C ASN A 228 -2.51 -35.01 -1.74
N ASP A 229 -1.20 -35.24 -1.74
CA ASP A 229 -0.50 -35.95 -2.81
C ASP A 229 -0.60 -37.48 -2.73
N ASP A 230 -0.97 -38.02 -1.58
CA ASP A 230 -1.13 -39.45 -1.35
C ASP A 230 -2.53 -39.91 -1.79
N ASP A 231 -3.56 -39.15 -1.41
CA ASP A 231 -4.97 -39.45 -1.72
C ASP A 231 -5.46 -38.79 -3.02
N TYR A 232 -4.66 -37.90 -3.62
CA TYR A 232 -4.99 -37.13 -4.82
C TYR A 232 -6.28 -36.31 -4.69
N GLU A 233 -6.54 -35.73 -3.52
CA GLU A 233 -7.73 -34.93 -3.24
C GLU A 233 -7.40 -33.56 -2.66
N ALA A 234 -8.31 -32.60 -2.83
CA ALA A 234 -8.24 -31.30 -2.17
C ALA A 234 -9.05 -31.32 -0.85
N GLU A 235 -8.38 -31.15 0.30
CA GLU A 235 -9.02 -31.29 1.61
C GLU A 235 -9.80 -30.04 2.04
N ASN A 236 -9.45 -28.86 1.53
CA ASN A 236 -10.14 -27.61 1.88
C ASN A 236 -11.41 -27.39 1.04
N ILE A 237 -12.51 -28.02 1.47
CA ILE A 237 -13.82 -27.99 0.78
C ILE A 237 -14.27 -26.55 0.48
N ARG A 238 -14.09 -25.61 1.41
CA ARG A 238 -14.52 -24.22 1.23
C ARG A 238 -13.78 -23.54 0.07
N ASN A 239 -12.48 -23.75 -0.04
CA ASN A 239 -11.68 -23.16 -1.12
C ASN A 239 -11.91 -23.87 -2.45
N VAL A 240 -12.15 -25.18 -2.43
CA VAL A 240 -12.56 -25.96 -3.60
C VAL A 240 -13.90 -25.44 -4.16
N GLU A 241 -14.90 -25.24 -3.31
CA GLU A 241 -16.20 -24.67 -3.72
C GLU A 241 -16.05 -23.26 -4.32
N ARG A 242 -15.24 -22.38 -3.69
CA ARG A 242 -14.93 -21.05 -4.25
C ARG A 242 -14.26 -21.16 -5.61
N LEU A 243 -13.25 -22.02 -5.73
CA LEU A 243 -12.54 -22.23 -6.99
C LEU A 243 -13.48 -22.71 -8.09
N PHE A 244 -14.32 -23.70 -7.81
CA PHE A 244 -15.26 -24.22 -8.79
C PHE A 244 -16.28 -23.17 -9.19
N ASN A 245 -16.80 -22.40 -8.24
CA ASN A 245 -17.64 -21.24 -8.52
C ASN A 245 -16.96 -20.24 -9.48
N TRP A 246 -15.67 -19.92 -9.27
CA TRP A 246 -14.95 -19.00 -10.15
C TRP A 246 -14.73 -19.54 -11.57
N LEU A 247 -14.75 -20.86 -11.75
CA LEU A 247 -14.60 -21.56 -13.04
C LEU A 247 -15.92 -21.78 -13.77
N SER A 248 -17.05 -21.48 -13.13
CA SER A 248 -18.38 -21.83 -13.63
C SER A 248 -19.26 -20.61 -13.80
N SER A 249 -20.25 -20.73 -14.68
CA SER A 249 -21.32 -19.74 -14.81
C SER A 249 -22.39 -20.00 -13.75
N ILE A 250 -22.98 -18.92 -13.23
CA ILE A 250 -24.06 -18.98 -12.23
C ILE A 250 -25.29 -18.30 -12.83
N GLU A 251 -26.45 -18.93 -12.68
CA GLU A 251 -27.73 -18.29 -12.99
C GLU A 251 -28.27 -17.63 -11.73
N ASP A 252 -28.44 -16.30 -11.75
CA ASP A 252 -29.12 -15.61 -10.67
C ASP A 252 -30.62 -15.87 -10.81
N GLU A 253 -31.24 -16.56 -9.83
CA GLU A 253 -32.69 -16.60 -9.66
C GLU A 253 -33.20 -15.25 -9.15
N GLY A 254 -33.05 -14.20 -9.96
CA GLY A 254 -33.65 -12.89 -9.71
C GLY A 254 -35.08 -12.88 -10.22
N ASP A 255 -36.05 -12.93 -9.30
CA ASP A 255 -37.46 -12.61 -9.57
C ASP A 255 -37.57 -11.12 -9.99
N GLN A 256 -37.36 -10.84 -11.28
CA GLN A 256 -37.82 -9.59 -11.88
C GLN A 256 -38.89 -9.91 -12.93
N GLU A 257 -40.14 -9.93 -12.47
CA GLU A 257 -41.31 -9.87 -13.34
C GLU A 257 -41.33 -8.50 -14.02
N LYS A 258 -41.05 -8.45 -15.32
CA LYS A 258 -41.42 -7.31 -16.17
C LYS A 258 -42.68 -7.67 -16.93
N GLU A 259 -43.78 -6.99 -16.62
CA GLU A 259 -45.00 -7.02 -17.42
C GLU A 259 -44.82 -6.18 -18.70
N GLU A 260 -44.56 -6.85 -19.82
CA GLU A 260 -44.89 -6.31 -21.14
C GLU A 260 -45.58 -7.39 -21.98
N GLY A 261 -46.87 -7.18 -22.26
CA GLY A 261 -47.64 -7.79 -23.36
C GLY A 261 -47.59 -9.31 -23.55
N ASP A 262 -48.66 -10.00 -23.11
CA ASP A 262 -49.15 -11.36 -23.43
C ASP A 262 -48.14 -12.52 -23.70
N THR A 263 -46.87 -12.34 -23.35
CA THR A 263 -45.82 -13.35 -23.49
C THR A 263 -44.85 -13.22 -22.32
N ARG A 264 -45.04 -14.06 -21.30
CA ARG A 264 -44.10 -14.18 -20.17
C ARG A 264 -42.73 -14.66 -20.70
N ARG A 265 -41.71 -13.80 -20.72
CA ARG A 265 -40.30 -14.20 -20.90
C ARG A 265 -39.53 -13.87 -19.62
N LYS A 266 -39.07 -14.90 -18.91
CA LYS A 266 -38.06 -14.77 -17.84
C LYS A 266 -36.74 -14.35 -18.47
N THR A 267 -36.21 -13.18 -18.14
CA THR A 267 -34.80 -12.84 -18.41
C THR A 267 -33.94 -13.44 -17.31
N LYS A 268 -33.28 -14.57 -17.59
CA LYS A 268 -32.22 -15.12 -16.74
C LYS A 268 -31.01 -14.19 -16.81
N ASN A 269 -30.64 -13.56 -15.69
CA ASN A 269 -29.32 -12.95 -15.55
C ASN A 269 -28.34 -14.07 -15.20
N SER A 270 -27.42 -14.40 -16.09
CA SER A 270 -26.33 -15.35 -15.81
C SER A 270 -25.02 -14.57 -15.66
N ARG A 271 -24.28 -14.88 -14.61
CA ARG A 271 -22.92 -14.40 -14.38
C ARG A 271 -21.94 -15.34 -15.06
N GLU A 272 -21.06 -14.78 -15.89
CA GLU A 272 -19.98 -15.54 -16.54
C GLU A 272 -18.89 -15.99 -15.54
N PRO A 273 -18.14 -17.06 -15.84
CA PRO A 273 -17.00 -17.49 -15.04
C PRO A 273 -15.96 -16.36 -14.88
N ILE A 274 -15.49 -16.18 -13.65
CA ILE A 274 -14.43 -15.21 -13.33
C ILE A 274 -13.10 -15.64 -13.98
N ILE A 275 -12.84 -16.94 -13.99
CA ILE A 275 -11.63 -17.55 -14.55
C ILE A 275 -12.05 -18.48 -15.69
N ASN A 276 -11.65 -18.12 -16.91
CA ASN A 276 -11.95 -18.89 -18.12
C ASN A 276 -10.70 -19.22 -18.95
N GLN A 277 -9.52 -18.75 -18.53
CA GLN A 277 -8.25 -19.00 -19.21
C GLN A 277 -7.15 -19.41 -18.24
N TYR A 278 -6.33 -20.38 -18.66
CA TYR A 278 -5.21 -20.88 -17.84
C TYR A 278 -4.20 -19.79 -17.42
N ARG A 279 -4.06 -18.71 -18.20
CA ARG A 279 -3.13 -17.60 -17.91
C ARG A 279 -3.53 -16.81 -16.67
N GLN A 280 -4.83 -16.75 -16.36
CA GLN A 280 -5.37 -16.04 -15.21
C GLN A 280 -4.97 -16.70 -13.88
N ILE A 281 -4.60 -17.98 -13.88
CA ILE A 281 -4.16 -18.71 -12.69
C ILE A 281 -2.90 -18.08 -12.06
N LYS A 282 -1.99 -17.52 -12.85
CA LYS A 282 -0.82 -16.79 -12.32
C LYS A 282 -1.20 -15.50 -11.59
N THR A 283 -2.27 -14.85 -12.03
CA THR A 283 -2.78 -13.64 -11.38
C THR A 283 -3.51 -14.02 -10.09
N LEU A 284 -4.31 -15.10 -10.11
CA LEU A 284 -4.96 -15.64 -8.93
C LEU A 284 -3.93 -16.03 -7.84
N GLU A 285 -2.86 -16.73 -8.23
CA GLU A 285 -1.77 -17.13 -7.33
C GLU A 285 -1.19 -15.95 -6.53
N GLN A 286 -1.11 -14.76 -7.13
CA GLN A 286 -0.56 -13.57 -6.47
C GLN A 286 -1.51 -12.93 -5.45
N ILE A 287 -2.81 -13.25 -5.49
CA ILE A 287 -3.83 -12.64 -4.63
C ILE A 287 -4.58 -13.65 -3.74
N VAL A 288 -4.30 -14.95 -3.86
CA VAL A 288 -5.10 -16.01 -3.23
C VAL A 288 -5.12 -15.97 -1.69
N TYR A 289 -4.13 -15.32 -1.08
CA TYR A 289 -4.09 -15.10 0.37
C TYR A 289 -4.54 -13.68 0.81
N ASP A 290 -4.95 -12.83 -0.14
CA ASP A 290 -5.51 -11.50 0.12
C ASP A 290 -7.04 -11.57 0.06
N GLU A 291 -7.67 -11.85 1.21
CA GLU A 291 -9.13 -11.98 1.31
C GLU A 291 -9.90 -10.72 0.87
N ASN A 292 -9.30 -9.53 0.97
CA ASN A 292 -9.93 -8.31 0.46
C ASN A 292 -9.93 -8.29 -1.07
N ALA A 293 -8.82 -8.69 -1.70
CA ALA A 293 -8.75 -8.82 -3.15
C ALA A 293 -9.70 -9.92 -3.66
N LEU A 294 -9.79 -11.06 -2.97
CA LEU A 294 -10.74 -12.12 -3.31
C LEU A 294 -12.19 -11.66 -3.22
N ARG A 295 -12.57 -10.91 -2.18
CA ARG A 295 -13.92 -10.31 -2.10
C ARG A 295 -14.21 -9.36 -3.26
N ILE A 296 -13.27 -8.49 -3.61
CA ILE A 296 -13.43 -7.59 -4.76
C ILE A 296 -13.62 -8.41 -6.05
N MET A 297 -12.85 -9.48 -6.23
CA MET A 297 -12.99 -10.40 -7.37
C MET A 297 -14.38 -11.05 -7.40
N GLU A 298 -14.82 -11.59 -6.26
CA GLU A 298 -16.10 -12.28 -6.09
C GLU A 298 -17.29 -11.34 -6.22
N ASP A 299 -17.18 -10.08 -5.83
CA ASP A 299 -18.26 -9.09 -5.98
C ASP A 299 -18.35 -8.55 -7.41
N THR A 300 -17.21 -8.36 -8.07
CA THR A 300 -17.16 -7.67 -9.37
C THR A 300 -17.07 -8.59 -10.58
N GLY A 301 -16.67 -9.85 -10.37
CA GLY A 301 -16.35 -10.79 -11.44
C GLY A 301 -15.09 -10.46 -12.22
N ASP A 302 -14.25 -9.55 -11.71
CA ASP A 302 -13.07 -9.05 -12.42
C ASP A 302 -11.78 -9.33 -11.63
N LEU A 303 -11.03 -10.34 -12.08
CA LEU A 303 -9.73 -10.70 -11.55
C LEU A 303 -8.68 -9.59 -11.72
N THR A 304 -8.75 -8.81 -12.80
CA THR A 304 -7.80 -7.71 -13.05
C THR A 304 -8.02 -6.57 -12.06
N LYS A 305 -9.29 -6.29 -11.75
CA LYS A 305 -9.66 -5.32 -10.73
C LYS A 305 -9.14 -5.75 -9.37
N ALA A 306 -9.41 -6.98 -8.95
CA ALA A 306 -8.89 -7.54 -7.71
C ALA A 306 -7.36 -7.47 -7.60
N TYR A 307 -6.66 -7.83 -8.69
CA TYR A 307 -5.21 -7.74 -8.78
C TYR A 307 -4.66 -6.32 -8.57
N THR A 308 -5.35 -5.32 -9.11
CA THR A 308 -4.95 -3.91 -9.01
C THR A 308 -5.12 -3.37 -7.60
N PHE A 309 -6.14 -3.84 -6.87
CA PHE A 309 -6.43 -3.40 -5.50
C PHE A 309 -5.75 -4.25 -4.41
N SER A 310 -4.98 -5.28 -4.77
CA SER A 310 -4.23 -6.08 -3.80
C SER A 310 -3.04 -5.30 -3.24
N LYS A 311 -2.96 -5.25 -1.91
CA LYS A 311 -1.90 -4.54 -1.19
C LYS A 311 -0.53 -5.22 -1.38
N ALA A 312 -0.48 -6.54 -1.39
CA ALA A 312 0.74 -7.32 -1.56
C ALA A 312 1.37 -7.14 -2.95
N VAL A 313 0.53 -7.04 -4.00
CA VAL A 313 0.97 -6.76 -5.38
C VAL A 313 1.51 -5.33 -5.50
N GLY A 314 0.87 -4.36 -4.83
CA GLY A 314 1.34 -2.98 -4.77
C GLY A 314 2.74 -2.86 -4.15
N GLU A 315 2.99 -3.57 -3.04
CA GLU A 315 4.29 -3.57 -2.34
C GLU A 315 5.41 -4.20 -3.20
N SER A 316 5.14 -5.34 -3.85
CA SER A 316 6.13 -6.00 -4.73
C SER A 316 6.49 -5.15 -5.95
N LYS A 317 5.50 -4.52 -6.60
CA LYS A 317 5.74 -3.62 -7.74
C LYS A 317 6.55 -2.39 -7.34
N LEU A 318 6.27 -1.81 -6.18
CA LEU A 318 7.04 -0.69 -5.66
C LEU A 318 8.50 -1.07 -5.41
N GLN A 319 8.77 -2.23 -4.79
CA GLN A 319 10.13 -2.72 -4.58
C GLN A 319 10.88 -2.93 -5.90
N GLY A 320 10.23 -3.50 -6.91
CA GLY A 320 10.80 -3.66 -8.25
C GLY A 320 11.17 -2.32 -8.90
N ALA A 321 10.26 -1.35 -8.86
CA ALA A 321 10.50 0.00 -9.38
C ALA A 321 11.68 0.70 -8.67
N LEU A 322 11.75 0.58 -7.33
CA LEU A 322 12.86 1.14 -6.54
C LEU A 322 14.21 0.50 -6.90
N SER A 323 14.26 -0.81 -7.19
CA SER A 323 15.48 -1.48 -7.66
C SER A 323 15.94 -0.94 -9.01
N THR A 324 15.01 -0.77 -9.96
CA THR A 324 15.33 -0.23 -11.29
C THR A 324 15.83 1.21 -11.22
N ILE A 325 15.22 2.06 -10.39
CA ILE A 325 15.68 3.43 -10.15
C ILE A 325 17.11 3.40 -9.60
N LYS A 326 17.38 2.58 -8.57
CA LYS A 326 18.71 2.44 -7.98
C LYS A 326 19.78 2.04 -9.00
N GLU A 327 19.51 1.02 -9.80
CA GLU A 327 20.41 0.54 -10.85
C GLU A 327 20.66 1.60 -11.93
N GLY A 328 19.59 2.27 -12.38
CA GLY A 328 19.66 3.35 -13.36
C GLY A 328 20.45 4.57 -12.87
N THR A 329 20.23 5.00 -11.63
CA THR A 329 20.96 6.12 -11.03
C THR A 329 22.44 5.79 -10.85
N GLN A 330 22.78 4.57 -10.42
CA GLN A 330 24.17 4.14 -10.30
C GLN A 330 24.88 4.14 -11.67
N LEU A 331 24.19 3.69 -12.72
CA LEU A 331 24.72 3.71 -14.08
C LEU A 331 24.92 5.15 -14.59
N ALA A 332 23.94 6.03 -14.39
CA ALA A 332 24.06 7.45 -14.72
C ALA A 332 25.21 8.13 -13.96
N TYR A 333 25.39 7.81 -12.68
CA TYR A 333 26.50 8.34 -11.87
C TYR A 333 27.88 7.92 -12.41
N ASN A 334 28.00 6.69 -12.91
CA ASN A 334 29.24 6.20 -13.53
C ASN A 334 29.60 6.96 -14.82
N PHE A 335 28.62 7.55 -15.50
CA PHE A 335 28.80 8.32 -16.74
C PHE A 335 28.55 9.82 -16.57
N LYS A 336 28.60 10.33 -15.34
CA LYS A 336 28.25 11.73 -15.02
C LYS A 336 29.03 12.79 -15.80
N ASP A 337 30.23 12.46 -16.26
CA ASP A 337 31.09 13.38 -17.02
C ASP A 337 30.58 13.61 -18.46
N LEU A 338 29.58 12.83 -18.91
CA LEU A 338 28.93 12.96 -20.22
C LEU A 338 27.63 13.78 -20.17
N ILE A 339 27.22 14.26 -18.99
CA ILE A 339 25.98 15.02 -18.79
C ILE A 339 26.04 16.37 -19.50
N THR A 340 25.05 16.65 -20.35
CA THR A 340 24.86 17.92 -21.07
C THR A 340 23.88 18.85 -20.36
N SER A 341 23.75 20.09 -20.83
CA SER A 341 22.79 21.05 -20.29
C SER A 341 21.32 20.64 -20.48
N GLY A 342 21.01 19.85 -21.52
CA GLY A 342 19.65 19.30 -21.72
C GLY A 342 19.33 18.20 -20.70
N ASP A 343 20.31 17.35 -20.40
CA ASP A 343 20.18 16.28 -19.42
C ASP A 343 19.98 16.82 -17.99
N LEU A 344 20.46 18.05 -17.70
CA LEU A 344 20.25 18.69 -16.40
C LEU A 344 18.77 19.00 -16.11
N GLU A 345 17.97 19.36 -17.12
CA GLU A 345 16.53 19.56 -16.93
C GLU A 345 15.81 18.23 -16.68
N GLU A 346 16.16 17.19 -17.44
CA GLU A 346 15.61 15.85 -17.20
C GLU A 346 15.96 15.32 -15.82
N LEU A 347 17.21 15.49 -15.38
CA LEU A 347 17.65 15.12 -14.02
C LEU A 347 16.91 15.92 -12.93
N ARG A 348 16.57 17.19 -13.17
CA ARG A 348 15.74 17.99 -12.25
C ARG A 348 14.32 17.45 -12.16
N ASN A 349 13.69 17.15 -13.29
CA ASN A 349 12.33 16.60 -13.33
C ASN A 349 12.26 15.21 -12.67
N ILE A 350 13.29 14.37 -12.89
CA ILE A 350 13.43 13.08 -12.20
C ILE A 350 13.57 13.28 -10.70
N LYS A 351 14.38 14.26 -10.26
CA LYS A 351 14.53 14.60 -8.84
C LYS A 351 13.19 15.00 -8.23
N GLU A 352 12.44 15.91 -8.85
CA GLU A 352 11.11 16.33 -8.36
C GLU A 352 10.13 15.15 -8.28
N SER A 353 10.17 14.27 -9.29
CA SER A 353 9.33 13.06 -9.30
C SER A 353 9.71 12.10 -8.17
N ILE A 354 11.00 11.87 -7.93
CA ILE A 354 11.48 11.03 -6.81
C ILE A 354 11.12 11.68 -5.47
N ASP A 355 11.29 12.99 -5.34
CA ASP A 355 10.91 13.75 -4.15
C ASP A 355 9.40 13.62 -3.86
N SER A 356 8.55 13.52 -4.90
CA SER A 356 7.11 13.29 -4.76
C SER A 356 6.72 11.85 -4.39
N LEU A 357 7.60 10.86 -4.65
CA LEU A 357 7.40 9.44 -4.33
C LEU A 357 7.83 9.09 -2.90
N LEU A 358 8.73 9.88 -2.32
CA LEU A 358 9.00 9.79 -0.90
C LEU A 358 7.69 10.11 -0.18
N PRO A 359 7.21 9.26 0.75
CA PRO A 359 6.12 9.67 1.60
C PRO A 359 6.51 11.03 2.18
N ILE A 360 5.55 11.95 2.17
CA ILE A 360 5.68 13.35 2.61
C ILE A 360 6.42 13.46 3.96
N SER A 361 6.50 12.35 4.71
CA SER A 361 7.28 12.11 5.92
C SER A 361 8.82 12.16 5.84
N LEU A 362 9.49 12.12 4.68
CA LEU A 362 10.99 12.11 4.64
C LEU A 362 11.63 13.37 4.04
N ALA A 363 10.90 14.14 3.22
CA ALA A 363 11.35 15.47 2.77
C ALA A 363 10.96 16.61 3.72
N LYS A 364 10.33 16.27 4.87
CA LYS A 364 9.92 17.21 5.90
C LYS A 364 10.39 16.76 7.28
N ILE A 365 11.60 17.17 7.65
CA ILE A 365 11.94 17.51 9.05
C ILE A 365 11.25 18.85 9.43
N GLN A 366 10.03 19.06 8.91
CA GLN A 366 9.17 20.21 9.12
C GLN A 366 7.73 19.70 9.11
N THR A 367 7.22 19.41 10.32
CA THR A 367 5.80 19.24 10.65
C THR A 367 5.03 18.21 9.81
N GLU A 368 5.19 16.93 10.15
CA GLU A 368 4.02 16.06 10.31
C GLU A 368 3.93 15.69 11.80
N GLU A 369 3.41 16.63 12.59
CA GLU A 369 2.78 16.26 13.84
C GLU A 369 1.63 15.31 13.49
N ARG A 370 1.82 14.01 13.71
CA ARG A 370 0.72 13.25 14.31
C ARG A 370 0.32 14.05 15.54
N LYS A 371 -0.76 14.86 15.47
CA LYS A 371 -1.20 15.82 16.51
C LYS A 371 -0.67 15.38 17.86
N VAL A 372 0.44 15.99 18.29
CA VAL A 372 1.08 15.57 19.53
C VAL A 372 0.06 15.85 20.62
N LEU A 373 -0.40 14.81 21.29
CA LEU A 373 -1.56 14.94 22.16
C LEU A 373 -1.14 15.73 23.40
N ALA A 374 -1.88 16.81 23.67
CA ALA A 374 -1.79 17.50 24.95
C ALA A 374 -2.15 16.54 26.09
N PHE A 375 -1.28 16.47 27.10
CA PHE A 375 -1.44 15.64 28.27
C PHE A 375 -2.68 16.07 29.07
N PHE A 376 -2.82 17.38 29.26
CA PHE A 376 -3.98 17.97 29.93
C PHE A 376 -5.07 18.30 28.92
N LYS A 377 -6.30 17.83 29.19
CA LYS A 377 -7.48 18.17 28.38
C LYS A 377 -8.05 19.55 28.70
N SER A 378 -7.81 20.04 29.91
CA SER A 378 -8.26 21.32 30.41
C SER A 378 -7.19 21.91 31.34
N ILE A 379 -6.95 23.21 31.23
CA ILE A 379 -5.91 23.90 31.97
C ILE A 379 -6.56 24.94 32.86
N ASN A 380 -6.52 24.69 34.17
CA ASN A 380 -7.04 25.60 35.18
C ASN A 380 -5.93 26.50 35.71
N ILE A 381 -4.72 25.93 35.86
CA ILE A 381 -3.54 26.61 36.40
C ILE A 381 -2.38 26.33 35.45
N HIS A 382 -1.70 27.38 34.99
CA HIS A 382 -0.50 27.26 34.15
C HIS A 382 0.75 27.08 35.04
N PHE A 383 1.90 27.64 34.66
CA PHE A 383 3.07 27.62 35.53
C PHE A 383 2.92 28.61 36.69
N THR A 384 3.21 28.14 37.90
CA THR A 384 3.28 28.98 39.12
C THR A 384 4.73 29.29 39.51
N ASP A 385 5.61 28.34 39.24
CA ASP A 385 7.02 28.36 39.55
C ASP A 385 7.77 27.38 38.65
N ILE A 386 9.06 27.69 38.41
CA ILE A 386 9.99 26.80 37.73
C ILE A 386 11.37 26.87 38.42
N LYS A 387 12.11 25.78 38.31
CA LYS A 387 13.50 25.67 38.75
C LYS A 387 14.37 25.14 37.61
N ILE A 388 15.35 25.94 37.22
CA ILE A 388 16.35 25.61 36.19
C ILE A 388 17.60 25.11 36.89
N SER A 389 17.75 23.80 37.01
CA SER A 389 18.95 23.18 37.60
C SER A 389 20.15 23.43 36.67
N SER A 390 19.98 23.18 35.36
CA SER A 390 21.00 23.47 34.36
C SER A 390 20.38 23.82 33.01
N TYR A 391 20.71 25.00 32.47
CA TYR A 391 20.49 25.31 31.05
C TYR A 391 21.34 26.51 30.62
N ARG A 392 22.34 26.27 29.76
CA ARG A 392 23.28 27.30 29.27
C ARG A 392 23.96 28.08 30.42
N LYS A 393 23.53 29.34 30.66
CA LYS A 393 24.09 30.23 31.70
C LYS A 393 23.42 30.04 33.06
N PHE A 394 22.29 29.35 33.12
CA PHE A 394 21.57 29.11 34.36
C PHE A 394 22.08 27.84 35.01
N ALA A 395 22.55 28.00 36.24
CA ALA A 395 22.92 26.94 37.16
C ALA A 395 22.18 27.21 38.47
N ASP A 396 21.13 26.43 38.74
CA ASP A 396 20.27 26.56 39.91
C ASP A 396 19.60 27.94 40.05
N LEU A 397 18.76 28.30 39.06
CA LEU A 397 17.91 29.50 39.07
C LEU A 397 16.46 29.11 39.37
N SER A 398 15.82 29.78 40.32
CA SER A 398 14.39 29.59 40.63
C SER A 398 13.59 30.82 40.26
N ILE A 399 12.45 30.63 39.60
CA ILE A 399 11.51 31.68 39.22
C ILE A 399 10.17 31.36 39.87
N SER A 400 9.60 32.31 40.59
CA SER A 400 8.35 32.20 41.32
C SER A 400 7.51 33.46 41.10
N HIS A 401 6.26 33.48 41.55
CA HIS A 401 5.31 34.58 41.31
C HIS A 401 4.97 34.76 39.83
N ILE A 402 4.88 33.64 39.11
CA ILE A 402 4.51 33.63 37.71
C ILE A 402 3.01 33.91 37.60
N ASN A 403 2.64 34.91 36.80
CA ASN A 403 1.25 35.31 36.55
C ASN A 403 0.86 35.05 35.09
N ARG A 404 -0.25 35.62 34.62
CA ARG A 404 -0.72 35.44 33.24
C ARG A 404 0.23 36.12 32.25
N VAL A 405 0.74 37.30 32.56
CA VAL A 405 1.71 38.01 31.72
C VAL A 405 3.00 38.25 32.49
N ASN A 406 4.11 37.78 31.94
CA ASN A 406 5.42 37.79 32.60
C ASN A 406 6.47 38.45 31.68
N ILE A 407 7.01 39.59 32.11
CA ILE A 407 7.98 40.38 31.35
C ILE A 407 9.38 40.09 31.88
N PHE A 408 10.31 39.68 31.03
CA PHE A 408 11.73 39.54 31.36
C PHE A 408 12.55 40.68 30.74
N ALA A 409 13.05 41.54 31.61
CA ALA A 409 13.97 42.63 31.30
C ALA A 409 15.39 42.29 31.79
N GLY A 410 16.40 42.97 31.26
CA GLY A 410 17.80 42.73 31.62
C GLY A 410 18.75 43.17 30.52
N GLY A 411 20.02 43.34 30.89
CA GLY A 411 21.09 43.65 29.94
C GLY A 411 21.30 42.59 28.85
N ASN A 412 22.17 42.91 27.90
CA ASN A 412 22.59 41.96 26.86
C ASN A 412 23.26 40.74 27.50
N ASN A 413 23.02 39.56 26.91
CA ASN A 413 23.66 38.31 27.31
C ASN A 413 23.31 37.83 28.75
N LYS A 414 22.24 38.35 29.38
CA LYS A 414 21.74 37.91 30.70
C LYS A 414 20.81 36.69 30.66
N GLY A 415 20.48 36.20 29.47
CA GLY A 415 19.73 34.95 29.30
C GLY A 415 18.22 35.08 29.08
N LYS A 416 17.70 36.28 28.75
CA LYS A 416 16.27 36.51 28.45
C LYS A 416 15.65 35.47 27.51
N THR A 417 16.20 35.31 26.30
CA THR A 417 15.75 34.27 25.35
C THR A 417 15.84 32.86 25.95
N THR A 418 16.87 32.56 26.73
CA THR A 418 17.04 31.23 27.36
C THR A 418 15.95 30.96 28.41
N ILE A 419 15.48 31.98 29.12
CA ILE A 419 14.34 31.84 30.05
C ILE A 419 13.07 31.53 29.28
N LEU A 420 12.79 32.24 28.19
CA LEU A 420 11.63 31.93 27.35
C LEU A 420 11.71 30.50 26.78
N GLU A 421 12.90 30.08 26.34
CA GLU A 421 13.15 28.71 25.87
C GLU A 421 12.86 27.66 26.96
N THR A 422 13.08 28.00 28.23
CA THR A 422 12.82 27.11 29.36
C THR A 422 11.33 26.82 29.52
N PHE A 423 10.50 27.87 29.50
CA PHE A 423 9.03 27.72 29.57
C PHE A 423 8.50 26.96 28.35
N TYR A 424 8.98 27.31 27.16
CA TYR A 424 8.59 26.61 25.94
C TYR A 424 8.99 25.13 26.01
N LEU A 425 10.23 24.79 26.37
CA LEU A 425 10.68 23.40 26.44
C LEU A 425 9.87 22.58 27.45
N LEU A 426 9.57 23.11 28.64
CA LEU A 426 8.72 22.41 29.61
C LEU A 426 7.34 22.06 29.04
N THR A 427 6.71 22.97 28.29
CA THR A 427 5.41 22.66 27.65
C THR A 427 5.50 21.58 26.59
N GLN A 428 6.69 21.34 26.03
CA GLN A 428 6.92 20.34 24.99
C GLN A 428 7.24 18.95 25.54
N ALA A 429 7.39 18.79 26.87
CA ALA A 429 7.65 17.52 27.55
C ALA A 429 8.72 16.67 26.84
N ASN A 430 8.37 15.51 26.25
CA ASN A 430 9.32 14.64 25.54
C ASN A 430 9.38 14.86 24.02
N ASN A 431 8.85 15.96 23.51
CA ASN A 431 8.96 16.35 22.10
C ASN A 431 10.36 16.93 21.81
N LEU A 432 11.32 16.05 21.49
CA LEU A 432 12.70 16.46 21.24
C LEU A 432 12.82 17.42 20.05
N ASN A 433 11.91 17.35 19.07
CA ASN A 433 11.93 18.25 17.91
C ASN A 433 11.84 19.73 18.32
N ALA A 434 11.12 20.05 19.40
CA ALA A 434 11.07 21.41 19.93
C ALA A 434 12.46 21.94 20.32
N TYR A 435 13.29 21.12 20.97
CA TYR A 435 14.68 21.48 21.26
C TYR A 435 15.51 21.64 19.99
N ILE A 436 15.33 20.74 19.02
CA ILE A 436 16.03 20.79 17.75
C ILE A 436 15.69 22.06 16.97
N ASP A 437 14.44 22.47 16.93
CA ASP A 437 14.04 23.69 16.25
C ASP A 437 14.62 24.93 16.94
N LEU A 438 14.59 24.99 18.28
CA LEU A 438 15.30 26.05 19.03
C LEU A 438 16.80 26.09 18.70
N ALA A 439 17.45 24.93 18.61
CA ALA A 439 18.86 24.84 18.26
C ALA A 439 19.10 25.30 16.81
N ARG A 440 18.28 24.86 15.85
CA ARG A 440 18.35 25.25 14.43
C ARG A 440 18.20 26.76 14.25
N TYR A 441 17.21 27.36 14.91
CA TYR A 441 16.99 28.81 14.87
C TYR A 441 18.20 29.58 15.38
N ARG A 442 18.80 29.15 16.50
CA ARG A 442 20.03 29.77 17.00
C ARG A 442 21.23 29.55 16.08
N GLY A 443 21.29 28.39 15.42
CA GLY A 443 22.33 28.07 14.43
C GLY A 443 22.14 28.74 13.07
N LYS A 444 20.96 29.34 12.81
CA LYS A 444 20.54 29.90 11.51
C LYS A 444 20.55 28.87 10.39
N PHE A 445 20.14 27.63 10.69
CA PHE A 445 20.00 26.55 9.71
C PHE A 445 18.53 26.39 9.31
N PHE A 446 18.21 26.73 8.06
CA PHE A 446 16.84 26.72 7.54
C PHE A 446 16.53 25.54 6.61
N SER A 447 17.53 24.74 6.24
CA SER A 447 17.38 23.57 5.38
C SER A 447 17.45 22.27 6.21
N ASP A 448 18.48 21.46 5.95
CA ASP A 448 18.59 20.08 6.38
C ASP A 448 19.05 19.95 7.84
N PHE A 449 18.55 18.91 8.50
CA PHE A 449 19.04 18.52 9.81
C PHE A 449 20.50 18.07 9.72
N ASN A 450 21.38 18.77 10.44
CA ASN A 450 22.81 18.44 10.48
C ASN A 450 23.18 17.77 11.81
N SER A 451 23.16 16.44 11.82
CA SER A 451 23.50 15.62 13.00
C SER A 451 24.86 15.96 13.61
N LYS A 452 25.89 16.23 12.77
CA LYS A 452 27.24 16.58 13.23
C LYS A 452 27.26 17.92 13.96
N TRP A 453 26.45 18.87 13.49
CA TRP A 453 26.34 20.17 14.13
C TRP A 453 25.58 20.07 15.44
N ILE A 454 24.44 19.38 15.45
CA ILE A 454 23.63 19.17 16.67
C ILE A 454 24.43 18.46 17.76
N ASP A 455 25.16 17.40 17.42
CA ASP A 455 26.03 16.68 18.36
C ASP A 455 27.09 17.59 19.00
N LYS A 456 27.69 18.50 18.22
CA LYS A 456 28.67 19.48 18.71
C LYS A 456 28.03 20.65 19.46
N TYR A 457 26.80 21.00 19.11
CA TYR A 457 26.07 22.11 19.70
C TYR A 457 25.60 21.76 21.11
N PHE A 458 25.15 20.52 21.32
CA PHE A 458 24.76 20.01 22.63
C PHE A 458 25.99 19.71 23.49
N LYS A 459 26.29 20.60 24.45
CA LYS A 459 27.50 20.53 25.29
C LYS A 459 27.27 20.06 26.72
N SER A 460 26.10 20.31 27.29
CA SER A 460 25.78 20.04 28.68
C SER A 460 24.33 19.60 28.79
N THR A 461 24.03 18.82 29.84
CA THR A 461 22.65 18.43 30.15
C THR A 461 21.77 19.66 30.39
N ILE A 462 20.48 19.47 30.15
CA ILE A 462 19.44 20.46 30.41
C ILE A 462 18.51 19.84 31.45
N GLU A 463 18.31 20.49 32.57
CA GLU A 463 17.43 20.01 33.63
C GLU A 463 16.56 21.18 34.11
N ILE A 464 15.25 21.01 33.89
CA ILE A 464 14.24 22.01 34.20
C ILE A 464 13.09 21.32 34.94
N ASN A 465 12.69 21.90 36.05
CA ASN A 465 11.57 21.46 36.88
C ASN A 465 10.54 22.57 36.99
N GLY A 466 9.28 22.23 37.19
CA GLY A 466 8.21 23.18 37.39
C GLY A 466 6.92 22.52 37.83
N ARG A 467 5.87 23.33 37.97
CA ARG A 467 4.51 22.85 38.25
C ARG A 467 3.56 23.39 37.20
N PHE A 468 2.77 22.53 36.59
CA PHE A 468 1.75 22.90 35.60
C PHE A 468 0.46 22.13 35.86
N ASN A 469 -0.66 22.86 35.95
CA ASN A 469 -1.98 22.29 36.25
C ASN A 469 -1.98 21.37 37.50
N ASP A 470 -1.31 21.85 38.57
CA ASP A 470 -1.08 21.16 39.85
C ASP A 470 -0.27 19.84 39.78
N ALA A 471 0.29 19.49 38.63
CA ALA A 471 1.23 18.39 38.51
C ALA A 471 2.68 18.89 38.54
N GLU A 472 3.55 18.16 39.24
CA GLU A 472 4.99 18.34 39.07
C GLU A 472 5.40 17.90 37.67
N THR A 473 6.17 18.74 37.00
CA THR A 473 6.67 18.50 35.65
C THR A 473 8.17 18.66 35.62
N ASN A 474 8.89 17.68 35.09
CA ASN A 474 10.32 17.79 34.84
C ASN A 474 10.65 17.54 33.37
N LEU A 475 11.82 18.03 32.97
CA LEU A 475 12.42 17.81 31.67
C LEU A 475 13.92 17.69 31.88
N PHE A 476 14.47 16.58 31.43
CA PHE A 476 15.89 16.29 31.41
C PHE A 476 16.32 15.94 29.98
N ILE A 477 17.22 16.72 29.40
CA ILE A 477 17.84 16.41 28.10
C ILE A 477 19.30 16.07 28.33
N SER A 478 19.73 14.93 27.80
CA SER A 478 21.10 14.44 27.89
C SER A 478 21.61 14.01 26.52
N LYS A 479 22.94 13.86 26.45
CA LYS A 479 23.62 13.25 25.32
C LYS A 479 24.37 12.01 25.80
N GLU A 480 24.04 10.88 25.22
CA GLU A 480 24.46 9.56 25.71
C GLU A 480 24.92 8.66 24.55
N GLU A 481 25.71 7.63 24.87
CA GLU A 481 25.91 6.51 23.95
C GLU A 481 24.71 5.56 24.01
N THR A 482 24.34 4.98 22.87
CA THR A 482 23.18 4.08 22.81
C THR A 482 23.59 2.62 22.99
N ASP A 483 22.82 1.93 23.82
CA ASP A 483 22.84 0.48 23.98
C ASP A 483 21.90 -0.24 23.00
N ASP A 484 21.15 0.52 22.18
CA ASP A 484 20.24 -0.04 21.20
C ASP A 484 20.97 -0.83 20.12
N ASP A 485 20.33 -1.90 19.65
CA ASP A 485 20.77 -2.67 18.48
C ASP A 485 20.49 -1.88 17.19
N ILE A 486 21.48 -1.08 16.79
CA ILE A 486 21.48 -0.27 15.58
C ILE A 486 22.75 -0.53 14.77
N ASP A 487 22.67 -0.31 13.46
CA ASP A 487 23.89 -0.17 12.65
C ASP A 487 24.67 1.06 13.12
N LYS A 488 25.79 0.83 13.81
CA LYS A 488 26.67 1.87 14.35
C LYS A 488 27.55 2.53 13.28
N THR A 489 27.44 2.13 12.01
CA THR A 489 28.19 2.77 10.91
C THR A 489 27.82 4.25 10.81
N GLY A 490 28.79 5.10 11.15
CA GLY A 490 28.62 6.55 11.15
C GLY A 490 27.79 7.11 12.31
N TYR A 491 27.47 6.31 13.34
CA TYR A 491 26.83 6.79 14.56
C TYR A 491 27.71 7.84 15.27
N LEU A 492 27.06 8.88 15.80
CA LEU A 492 27.71 9.97 16.53
C LEU A 492 27.40 9.88 18.04
N SER A 493 26.13 10.02 18.39
CA SER A 493 25.64 10.06 19.77
C SER A 493 24.11 9.96 19.76
N SER A 494 23.49 9.86 20.93
CA SER A 494 22.04 9.90 21.09
C SER A 494 21.65 11.07 21.96
N LEU A 495 20.71 11.88 21.49
CA LEU A 495 20.05 12.87 22.32
C LEU A 495 18.83 12.20 22.95
N VAL A 496 18.77 12.23 24.27
CA VAL A 496 17.69 11.63 25.06
C VAL A 496 16.97 12.76 25.77
N ILE A 497 15.64 12.76 25.70
CA ILE A 497 14.78 13.61 26.52
C ILE A 497 13.90 12.73 27.38
N GLU A 498 13.98 12.95 28.69
CA GLU A 498 13.17 12.33 29.72
C GLU A 498 12.29 13.41 30.35
N SER A 499 11.00 13.14 30.47
CA SER A 499 10.05 14.07 31.06
C SER A 499 9.06 13.31 31.93
N GLN A 500 8.84 13.82 33.12
CA GLN A 500 7.88 13.31 34.10
C GLN A 500 6.76 14.34 34.23
N ILE A 501 5.51 13.87 34.17
CA ILE A 501 4.30 14.67 34.38
C ILE A 501 3.49 13.97 35.46
N GLY A 502 3.57 14.43 36.71
CA GLY A 502 3.05 13.73 37.87
C GLY A 502 3.67 12.33 38.01
N ASN A 503 2.87 11.28 37.79
CA ASN A 503 3.31 9.88 37.86
C ASN A 503 3.62 9.27 36.48
N VAL A 504 3.63 10.09 35.43
CA VAL A 504 3.82 9.62 34.06
C VAL A 504 5.21 9.97 33.58
N ASP A 505 6.02 8.94 33.31
CA ASP A 505 7.31 9.09 32.66
C ASP A 505 7.17 8.96 31.14
N LEU A 506 7.90 9.83 30.44
CA LEU A 506 7.99 9.93 28.99
C LEU A 506 9.46 9.99 28.60
N LYS A 507 9.81 9.26 27.54
CA LYS A 507 11.18 9.23 27.01
C LYS A 507 11.15 9.24 25.49
N SER A 508 11.99 10.08 24.90
CA SER A 508 12.27 10.08 23.47
C SER A 508 13.77 10.10 23.23
N THR A 509 14.23 9.36 22.24
CA THR A 509 15.63 9.23 21.88
C THR A 509 15.81 9.54 20.40
N MET A 510 16.82 10.33 20.07
CA MET A 510 17.23 10.59 18.70
C MET A 510 18.69 10.18 18.50
N HIS A 511 18.91 9.14 17.71
CA HIS A 511 20.24 8.70 17.32
C HIS A 511 20.75 9.57 16.17
N LEU A 512 21.90 10.20 16.40
CA LEU A 512 22.56 11.07 15.45
C LEU A 512 23.56 10.27 14.61
N PHE A 513 23.50 10.45 13.29
CA PHE A 513 24.41 9.80 12.35
C PHE A 513 25.12 10.81 11.45
N SER A 514 26.36 10.51 11.10
CA SER A 514 27.23 11.33 10.26
C SER A 514 27.04 11.12 8.75
N ASN A 515 26.41 10.01 8.38
CA ASN A 515 26.30 9.45 7.03
C ASN A 515 24.84 9.16 6.61
N LYS A 516 23.86 9.35 7.50
CA LYS A 516 22.44 9.19 7.23
C LYS A 516 21.61 10.14 8.10
N ALA A 517 20.31 10.22 7.82
CA ALA A 517 19.34 10.94 8.64
C ALA A 517 19.31 10.40 10.08
N PRO A 518 18.93 11.22 11.07
CA PRO A 518 18.77 10.77 12.45
C PRO A 518 17.66 9.71 12.55
N ASP A 519 17.82 8.76 13.47
CA ASP A 519 16.80 7.76 13.81
C ASP A 519 16.08 8.20 15.09
N TYR A 520 14.76 8.37 15.04
CA TYR A 520 13.95 8.91 16.13
C TYR A 520 13.10 7.79 16.75
N ARG A 521 13.30 7.52 18.04
CA ARG A 521 12.65 6.44 18.79
C ARG A 521 11.89 6.98 19.99
N TYR A 522 10.64 6.57 20.12
CA TYR A 522 9.76 6.94 21.22
C TYR A 522 8.60 5.95 21.29
N SER A 523 8.07 5.70 22.49
CA SER A 523 6.84 4.91 22.66
C SER A 523 5.60 5.76 22.40
N ARG A 524 5.61 7.01 22.90
CA ARG A 524 4.62 8.05 22.69
C ARG A 524 5.27 9.42 22.89
N THR A 525 4.82 10.41 22.13
CA THR A 525 5.19 11.82 22.34
C THR A 525 3.98 12.57 22.86
N GLN A 526 4.16 13.38 23.89
CA GLN A 526 3.12 14.25 24.44
C GLN A 526 3.68 15.64 24.69
N ILE A 527 2.78 16.62 24.78
CA ILE A 527 3.06 18.00 25.22
C ILE A 527 2.16 18.31 26.41
N LEU A 528 2.49 19.28 27.25
CA LEU A 528 1.60 19.72 28.34
C LEU A 528 0.37 20.45 27.79
N CYS A 529 0.60 21.35 26.83
CA CYS A 529 -0.39 22.23 26.23
C CYS A 529 0.08 22.71 24.86
N ASN A 530 -0.83 23.34 24.10
CA ASN A 530 -0.41 24.10 22.92
C ASN A 530 0.50 25.24 23.37
N ALA A 531 1.65 25.37 22.70
CA ALA A 531 2.58 26.45 22.98
C ALA A 531 3.32 26.89 21.73
N ALA A 532 3.71 28.16 21.70
CA ALA A 532 4.46 28.74 20.61
C ALA A 532 5.61 29.60 21.14
N PHE A 533 6.68 29.66 20.34
CA PHE A 533 7.80 30.54 20.56
C PHE A 533 8.00 31.39 19.31
N THR A 534 7.96 32.71 19.45
CA THR A 534 8.18 33.65 18.33
C THR A 534 9.25 34.68 18.65
N SER A 535 10.00 35.10 17.65
CA SER A 535 11.09 36.10 17.72
C SER A 535 11.19 36.80 16.35
N PRO A 536 11.57 38.09 16.28
CA PRO A 536 11.77 38.78 14.99
C PRO A 536 12.80 38.07 14.09
N TYR A 537 13.72 37.29 14.68
CA TYR A 537 14.73 36.53 13.96
C TYR A 537 14.32 35.07 13.67
N ARG A 538 13.08 34.68 14.00
CA ARG A 538 12.56 33.32 13.85
C ARG A 538 11.21 33.38 13.16
N HIS A 539 11.22 33.30 11.84
CA HIS A 539 9.97 33.18 11.09
C HIS A 539 9.62 31.71 10.88
N ASN A 540 8.47 31.27 11.41
CA ASN A 540 7.92 29.93 11.22
C ASN A 540 6.62 30.04 10.41
N GLU A 541 6.74 30.06 9.08
CA GLU A 541 5.60 30.21 8.16
C GLU A 541 4.50 29.16 8.42
N GLN A 542 4.89 27.91 8.69
CA GLN A 542 3.97 26.80 8.93
C GLN A 542 3.14 27.02 10.20
N LEU A 543 3.77 27.44 11.30
CA LEU A 543 3.07 27.75 12.55
C LEU A 543 2.09 28.90 12.38
N VAL A 544 2.46 29.95 11.64
CA VAL A 544 1.56 31.09 11.37
C VAL A 544 0.38 30.67 10.50
N GLN A 545 0.59 29.81 9.51
CA GLN A 545 -0.49 29.23 8.69
C GLN A 545 -1.47 28.40 9.54
N GLN A 546 -0.96 27.57 10.46
CA GLN A 546 -1.79 26.80 11.40
C GLN A 546 -2.55 27.71 12.37
N ALA A 547 -1.89 28.75 12.90
CA ALA A 547 -2.50 29.73 13.78
C ALA A 547 -3.62 30.51 13.07
N HIS A 548 -3.42 30.87 11.80
CA HIS A 548 -4.46 31.47 10.96
C HIS A 548 -5.66 30.53 10.77
N GLN A 549 -5.43 29.26 10.46
CA GLN A 549 -6.51 28.28 10.34
C GLN A 549 -7.33 28.20 11.64
N GLN A 550 -6.67 28.09 12.79
CA GLN A 550 -7.35 28.06 14.09
C GLN A 550 -8.09 29.37 14.40
N ALA A 551 -7.52 30.51 14.04
CA ALA A 551 -8.18 31.81 14.23
C ALA A 551 -9.49 31.93 13.41
N ILE A 552 -9.54 31.34 12.21
CA ILE A 552 -10.78 31.24 11.41
C ILE A 552 -11.78 30.30 12.09
N GLU A 553 -11.34 29.09 12.46
CA GLU A 553 -12.19 28.08 13.11
C GLU A 553 -12.83 28.59 14.41
N ASN A 554 -12.07 29.36 15.19
CA ASN A 554 -12.51 29.96 16.44
C ASN A 554 -13.18 31.34 16.28
N LYS A 555 -13.38 31.83 15.05
CA LYS A 555 -13.99 33.15 14.76
C LYS A 555 -13.28 34.34 15.43
N TYR A 556 -11.98 34.22 15.63
CA TYR A 556 -11.14 35.25 16.25
C TYR A 556 -10.39 36.09 15.21
N PHE A 557 -10.24 35.59 13.98
CA PHE A 557 -9.50 36.30 12.94
C PHE A 557 -10.03 37.72 12.68
N ASP A 558 -11.35 37.93 12.72
CA ASP A 558 -11.95 39.25 12.54
C ASP A 558 -11.49 40.25 13.62
N LYS A 559 -11.25 39.80 14.86
CA LYS A 559 -10.71 40.63 15.94
C LYS A 559 -9.26 41.05 15.65
N VAL A 560 -8.45 40.15 15.07
CA VAL A 560 -7.07 40.46 14.64
C VAL A 560 -7.08 41.52 13.54
N ILE A 561 -7.93 41.34 12.50
CA ILE A 561 -8.06 42.31 11.42
C ILE A 561 -8.59 43.66 11.93
N SER A 562 -9.57 43.66 12.84
CA SER A 562 -10.10 44.88 13.43
C SER A 562 -9.02 45.66 14.17
N PHE A 563 -8.17 44.98 14.95
CA PHE A 563 -7.04 45.63 15.63
C PHE A 563 -6.04 46.24 14.65
N ILE A 564 -5.69 45.50 13.58
CA ILE A 564 -4.77 45.99 12.54
C ILE A 564 -5.37 47.20 11.82
N ASN A 565 -6.65 47.15 11.46
CA ASN A 565 -7.35 48.24 10.79
C ASN A 565 -7.42 49.50 11.67
N GLU A 566 -7.74 49.35 12.97
CA GLU A 566 -7.93 50.50 13.85
C GLU A 566 -6.61 51.19 14.24
N PHE A 567 -5.55 50.42 14.51
CA PHE A 567 -4.33 50.96 15.13
C PHE A 567 -3.08 50.96 14.24
N LEU A 568 -3.05 50.21 13.14
CA LEU A 568 -1.91 50.16 12.23
C LEU A 568 -2.19 50.80 10.88
N ASP A 569 -3.24 50.36 10.18
CA ASP A 569 -3.57 50.85 8.83
C ASP A 569 -5.07 50.66 8.53
N ASN A 570 -5.82 51.77 8.60
CA ASN A 570 -7.26 51.80 8.36
C ASN A 570 -7.67 51.52 6.91
N THR A 571 -6.72 51.47 5.99
CA THR A 571 -6.97 51.16 4.59
C THR A 571 -7.06 49.66 4.35
N ILE A 572 -6.48 48.83 5.23
CA ILE A 572 -6.49 47.37 5.10
C ILE A 572 -7.89 46.84 5.36
N THR A 573 -8.47 46.17 4.37
CA THR A 573 -9.82 45.60 4.45
C THR A 573 -9.81 44.12 4.73
N LYS A 574 -8.79 43.40 4.22
CA LYS A 574 -8.72 41.94 4.34
C LYS A 574 -7.30 41.43 4.23
N ILE A 575 -7.01 40.34 4.95
CA ILE A 575 -5.78 39.55 4.79
C ILE A 575 -6.21 38.11 4.55
N ASP A 576 -5.87 37.56 3.38
CA ASP A 576 -6.24 36.20 2.97
C ASP A 576 -5.00 35.32 2.81
N LEU A 577 -5.09 34.05 3.22
CA LEU A 577 -4.09 33.04 2.89
C LEU A 577 -4.39 32.45 1.51
N VAL A 578 -3.50 32.68 0.54
CA VAL A 578 -3.64 32.25 -0.86
C VAL A 578 -2.54 31.26 -1.21
N ASN A 579 -2.87 30.24 -2.00
CA ASN A 579 -1.89 29.32 -2.57
C ASN A 579 -1.44 29.85 -3.95
N ASP A 580 -0.19 30.29 -4.03
CA ASP A 580 0.45 30.81 -5.24
C ASP A 580 1.52 29.81 -5.70
N GLN A 581 1.22 29.04 -6.75
CA GLN A 581 2.12 28.02 -7.33
C GLN A 581 2.69 26.99 -6.31
N GLY A 582 1.89 26.60 -5.33
CA GLY A 582 2.29 25.64 -4.29
C GLY A 582 2.86 26.29 -3.02
N VAL A 583 2.98 27.61 -2.98
CA VAL A 583 3.44 28.37 -1.81
C VAL A 583 2.26 29.13 -1.19
N TYR A 584 1.98 28.89 0.08
CA TYR A 584 0.95 29.63 0.81
C TYR A 584 1.49 30.98 1.29
N ARG A 585 0.83 32.07 0.86
CA ARG A 585 1.20 33.45 1.19
C ARG A 585 0.00 34.24 1.69
N PHE A 586 0.24 35.14 2.65
CA PHE A 586 -0.78 36.08 3.12
C PHE A 586 -0.82 37.30 2.18
N ARG A 587 -1.99 37.54 1.59
CA ARG A 587 -2.26 38.61 0.64
C ARG A 587 -3.17 39.66 1.28
N VAL A 588 -2.78 40.92 1.20
CA VAL A 588 -3.47 42.05 1.83
C VAL A 588 -4.24 42.84 0.78
N THR A 589 -5.54 43.00 1.01
CA THR A 589 -6.41 43.91 0.24
C THR A 589 -6.50 45.24 0.99
N SER A 590 -6.25 46.35 0.30
CA SER A 590 -6.34 47.70 0.86
C SER A 590 -7.19 48.61 -0.04
N THR A 591 -7.88 49.60 0.53
CA THR A 591 -8.60 50.64 -0.22
C THR A 591 -7.67 51.69 -0.83
N SER A 592 -6.41 51.77 -0.36
CA SER A 592 -5.45 52.77 -0.82
C SER A 592 -4.66 52.36 -2.06
N ARG A 593 -4.74 51.09 -2.46
CA ARG A 593 -4.00 50.51 -3.59
C ARG A 593 -4.92 49.68 -4.46
N GLU A 594 -4.69 49.69 -5.77
CA GLU A 594 -5.44 48.84 -6.71
C GLU A 594 -4.96 47.38 -6.68
N ASP A 595 -3.67 47.16 -6.40
CA ASP A 595 -3.06 45.83 -6.37
C ASP A 595 -3.20 45.16 -4.98
N VAL A 596 -3.38 43.84 -5.01
CA VAL A 596 -3.31 42.98 -3.82
C VAL A 596 -1.84 42.60 -3.58
N LEU A 597 -1.31 42.93 -2.42
CA LEU A 597 0.12 42.78 -2.11
C LEU A 597 0.39 41.64 -1.15
N ASP A 598 1.60 41.12 -1.14
CA ASP A 598 2.04 40.20 -0.09
C ASP A 598 2.19 40.94 1.25
N ILE A 599 1.86 40.30 2.37
CA ILE A 599 2.04 40.88 3.71
C ILE A 599 3.50 41.27 3.98
N THR A 600 4.44 40.59 3.33
CA THR A 600 5.89 40.89 3.41
C THR A 600 6.26 42.23 2.79
N GLU A 601 5.40 42.80 1.94
CA GLU A 601 5.56 44.15 1.38
C GLU A 601 5.09 45.26 2.34
N TYR A 602 4.40 44.89 3.42
CA TYR A 602 4.05 45.81 4.52
C TYR A 602 5.17 45.87 5.55
N GLY A 603 5.19 46.93 6.37
CA GLY A 603 6.24 47.12 7.38
C GLY A 603 6.31 45.97 8.39
N GLU A 604 7.53 45.67 8.88
CA GLU A 604 7.81 44.57 9.81
C GLU A 604 6.95 44.62 11.08
N GLY A 605 6.62 45.83 11.57
CA GLY A 605 5.72 45.99 12.72
C GLY A 605 4.31 45.42 12.49
N LEU A 606 3.75 45.54 11.28
CA LEU A 606 2.47 44.94 10.93
C LEU A 606 2.56 43.42 10.89
N GLN A 607 3.61 42.88 10.27
CA GLN A 607 3.87 41.45 10.21
C GLN A 607 4.00 40.87 11.62
N ARG A 608 4.70 41.58 12.52
CA ARG A 608 4.94 41.18 13.91
C ARG A 608 3.64 41.17 14.74
N VAL A 609 2.84 42.22 14.63
CA VAL A 609 1.52 42.27 15.28
C VAL A 609 0.62 41.16 14.77
N PHE A 610 0.55 40.96 13.46
CA PHE A 610 -0.26 39.91 12.83
C PHE A 610 0.14 38.52 13.34
N GLU A 611 1.44 38.21 13.33
CA GLU A 611 1.98 36.95 13.84
C GLU A 611 1.61 36.72 15.32
N ILE A 612 1.95 37.65 16.20
CA ILE A 612 1.71 37.50 17.64
C ILE A 612 0.20 37.39 17.93
N ALA A 613 -0.62 38.19 17.24
CA ALA A 613 -2.06 38.17 17.41
C ALA A 613 -2.66 36.81 17.03
N LEU A 614 -2.21 36.20 15.93
CA LEU A 614 -2.59 34.84 15.55
C LEU A 614 -2.09 33.80 16.56
N LEU A 615 -0.85 33.91 17.03
CA LEU A 615 -0.26 32.96 17.99
C LEU A 615 -0.95 32.99 19.36
N LEU A 616 -1.52 34.12 19.78
CA LEU A 616 -2.37 34.18 20.98
C LEU A 616 -3.61 33.29 20.84
N GLY A 617 -4.24 33.27 19.67
CA GLY A 617 -5.35 32.36 19.37
C GLY A 617 -4.91 30.90 19.28
N TYR A 618 -3.75 30.64 18.67
CA TYR A 618 -3.18 29.29 18.56
C TYR A 618 -2.87 28.66 19.93
N CYS A 619 -2.37 29.47 20.87
CA CYS A 619 -2.02 29.05 22.21
C CYS A 619 -3.21 29.04 23.19
N GLN A 620 -4.46 29.05 22.72
CA GLN A 620 -5.64 29.01 23.59
C GLN A 620 -5.57 27.84 24.58
N ASN A 621 -5.74 28.15 25.88
CA ASN A 621 -5.46 27.26 27.00
C ASN A 621 -4.02 26.72 26.94
N GLY A 622 -3.04 27.61 26.99
CA GLY A 622 -1.65 27.24 26.71
C GLY A 622 -0.65 28.35 26.99
N VAL A 623 0.51 28.31 26.34
CA VAL A 623 1.65 29.19 26.64
C VAL A 623 2.18 29.87 25.39
N LEU A 624 2.43 31.18 25.46
CA LEU A 624 3.06 31.93 24.38
C LEU A 624 4.35 32.59 24.85
N CYS A 625 5.46 32.27 24.18
CA CYS A 625 6.76 32.88 24.40
C CYS A 625 7.07 33.90 23.29
N ILE A 626 7.22 35.18 23.64
CA ILE A 626 7.48 36.28 22.71
C ILE A 626 8.86 36.87 23.01
N ASP A 627 9.86 36.52 22.22
CA ASP A 627 11.17 37.14 22.31
C ASP A 627 11.18 38.48 21.57
N GLU A 628 11.79 39.50 22.17
CA GLU A 628 11.91 40.86 21.63
C GLU A 628 10.58 41.41 21.11
N ILE A 629 9.59 41.51 22.00
CA ILE A 629 8.25 41.97 21.68
C ILE A 629 8.24 43.37 21.05
N ASP A 630 9.18 44.24 21.44
CA ASP A 630 9.27 45.63 21.04
C ASP A 630 9.94 45.85 19.67
N SER A 631 10.50 44.79 19.09
CA SER A 631 11.19 44.90 17.80
C SER A 631 10.24 45.36 16.69
N ALA A 632 10.70 46.35 15.91
CA ALA A 632 9.98 46.98 14.80
C ALA A 632 8.62 47.65 15.16
N LEU A 633 8.30 47.83 16.45
CA LEU A 633 7.10 48.52 16.91
C LEU A 633 7.38 49.97 17.31
N HIS A 634 6.60 50.91 16.78
CA HIS A 634 6.67 52.31 17.21
C HIS A 634 6.02 52.47 18.60
N LYS A 635 6.61 53.32 19.46
CA LYS A 635 6.18 53.51 20.85
C LYS A 635 4.69 53.81 21.04
N THR A 636 4.06 54.49 20.08
CA THR A 636 2.63 54.84 20.14
C THR A 636 1.71 53.63 20.02
N LEU A 637 2.17 52.58 19.31
CA LEU A 637 1.42 51.35 19.15
C LEU A 637 1.57 50.42 20.36
N LEU A 638 2.68 50.52 21.10
CA LEU A 638 2.97 49.65 22.25
C LEU A 638 1.83 49.64 23.26
N VAL A 639 1.31 50.80 23.67
CA VAL A 639 0.23 50.87 24.68
C VAL A 639 -1.02 50.10 24.25
N LYS A 640 -1.42 50.22 22.99
CA LYS A 640 -2.60 49.51 22.46
C LYS A 640 -2.32 48.04 22.20
N PHE A 641 -1.09 47.70 21.85
CA PHE A 641 -0.71 46.31 21.61
C PHE A 641 -0.53 45.52 22.91
N THR A 642 0.06 46.09 23.95
CA THR A 642 0.15 45.47 25.28
C THR A 642 -1.23 45.28 25.90
N GLU A 643 -2.14 46.26 25.73
CA GLU A 643 -3.55 46.15 26.09
C GLU A 643 -4.20 44.95 25.39
N PHE A 644 -4.04 44.85 24.06
CA PHE A 644 -4.56 43.73 23.26
C PHE A 644 -4.01 42.37 23.72
N ILE A 645 -2.72 42.29 24.05
CA ILE A 645 -2.09 41.06 24.56
C ILE A 645 -2.69 40.66 25.90
N GLN A 646 -2.79 41.56 26.87
CA GLN A 646 -3.33 41.23 28.20
C GLN A 646 -4.81 40.83 28.14
N GLN A 647 -5.61 41.55 27.35
CA GLN A 647 -7.02 41.21 27.13
C GLN A 647 -7.18 39.83 26.48
N THR A 648 -6.46 39.58 25.40
CA THR A 648 -6.55 38.32 24.64
C THR A 648 -5.98 37.15 25.42
N ALA A 649 -4.89 37.36 26.18
CA ALA A 649 -4.34 36.34 27.07
C ALA A 649 -5.34 35.91 28.15
N LYS A 650 -6.15 36.84 28.68
CA LYS A 650 -7.24 36.50 29.61
C LYS A 650 -8.37 35.78 28.90
N GLU A 651 -8.82 36.28 27.76
CA GLU A 651 -9.92 35.70 26.97
C GLU A 651 -9.64 34.25 26.56
N PHE A 652 -8.43 33.98 26.07
CA PHE A 652 -8.02 32.65 25.61
C PHE A 652 -7.32 31.80 26.67
N ASN A 653 -7.24 32.29 27.91
CA ASN A 653 -6.56 31.60 28.99
C ASN A 653 -5.13 31.18 28.59
N VAL A 654 -4.34 32.14 28.13
CA VAL A 654 -2.94 31.95 27.70
C VAL A 654 -2.01 32.56 28.73
N GLN A 655 -0.97 31.83 29.12
CA GLN A 655 0.13 32.38 29.89
C GLN A 655 1.22 32.90 28.94
N VAL A 656 1.49 34.19 29.00
CA VAL A 656 2.44 34.89 28.14
C VAL A 656 3.74 35.12 28.89
N PHE A 657 4.84 34.73 28.27
CA PHE A 657 6.20 35.06 28.70
C PHE A 657 6.86 35.86 27.59
N LEU A 658 7.36 37.04 27.91
CA LEU A 658 7.93 37.92 26.92
C LEU A 658 9.26 38.50 27.36
N SER A 659 10.12 38.82 26.41
CA SER A 659 11.37 39.53 26.66
C SER A 659 11.36 40.89 25.96
N THR A 660 12.00 41.87 26.58
CA THR A 660 12.14 43.20 25.99
C THR A 660 13.46 43.85 26.39
N HIS A 661 13.94 44.74 25.52
CA HIS A 661 15.03 45.67 25.78
C HIS A 661 14.55 47.13 25.90
N SER A 662 13.25 47.37 25.69
CA SER A 662 12.66 48.71 25.68
C SER A 662 12.02 49.02 27.04
N LYS A 663 12.42 50.16 27.61
CA LYS A 663 11.74 50.70 28.79
C LYS A 663 10.32 51.12 28.42
N GLU A 664 10.15 51.73 27.24
CA GLU A 664 8.86 52.15 26.72
C GLU A 664 7.88 50.98 26.58
N CYS A 665 8.36 49.78 26.27
CA CYS A 665 7.54 48.58 26.26
C CYS A 665 7.11 48.14 27.67
N ILE A 666 8.02 48.20 28.64
CA ILE A 666 7.71 47.89 30.05
C ILE A 666 6.68 48.88 30.59
N ASP A 667 6.89 50.17 30.34
CA ASP A 667 5.96 51.24 30.74
C ASP A 667 4.58 51.03 30.09
N ALA A 668 4.55 50.68 28.80
CA ALA A 668 3.30 50.43 28.07
C ALA A 668 2.44 49.29 28.65
N PHE A 669 3.01 48.34 29.41
CA PHE A 669 2.23 47.28 30.09
C PHE A 669 1.52 47.75 31.36
N VAL A 670 1.95 48.87 31.96
CA VAL A 670 1.35 49.44 33.18
C VAL A 670 0.60 50.74 32.94
N GLU A 671 0.93 51.44 31.85
CA GLU A 671 0.28 52.68 31.39
C GLU A 671 -0.96 52.42 30.55
N ASN A 672 -1.18 51.19 30.09
CA ASN A 672 -2.41 50.86 29.38
C ASN A 672 -3.62 50.81 30.34
N GLU A 673 -4.82 50.81 29.77
CA GLU A 673 -6.09 50.85 30.53
C GLU A 673 -6.51 49.47 31.10
N TYR A 674 -5.64 48.46 31.04
CA TYR A 674 -5.92 47.11 31.51
C TYR A 674 -5.41 46.85 32.94
N PRO A 675 -6.10 46.01 33.74
CA PRO A 675 -5.64 45.66 35.09
C PRO A 675 -4.24 45.03 35.13
N ASP A 676 -3.46 45.40 36.15
CA ASP A 676 -2.05 45.00 36.35
C ASP A 676 -1.86 43.93 37.44
N ASP A 677 -2.96 43.32 37.91
CA ASP A 677 -2.98 42.29 38.95
C ASP A 677 -2.45 40.93 38.47
N GLU A 678 -2.60 40.62 37.18
CA GLU A 678 -2.06 39.41 36.55
C GLU A 678 -0.74 39.66 35.77
N LEU A 679 -0.04 40.75 36.10
CA LEU A 679 1.24 41.14 35.50
C LEU A 679 2.40 40.92 36.47
N THR A 680 3.53 40.42 35.99
CA THR A 680 4.79 40.40 36.74
C THR A 680 5.96 40.73 35.84
N ALA A 681 6.83 41.61 36.32
CA ALA A 681 8.06 41.95 35.63
C ALA A 681 9.27 41.44 36.40
N TYR A 682 10.22 40.90 35.66
CA TYR A 682 11.43 40.28 36.15
C TYR A 682 12.64 41.02 35.61
N SER A 683 13.59 41.33 36.48
CA SER A 683 14.91 41.87 36.11
C SER A 683 15.96 40.77 36.26
N LEU A 684 16.71 40.52 35.18
CA LEU A 684 17.80 39.56 35.14
C LEU A 684 19.14 40.26 35.38
N GLU A 685 19.69 40.04 36.56
CA GLU A 685 20.95 40.63 37.00
C GLU A 685 22.00 39.53 37.18
N GLU A 686 23.27 39.90 37.07
CA GLU A 686 24.38 38.98 37.34
C GLU A 686 25.03 39.43 38.63
N ASN A 687 25.09 38.52 39.60
CA ASN A 687 25.69 38.80 40.89
C ASN A 687 27.22 38.84 40.80
N ILE A 688 27.88 39.16 41.92
CA ILE A 688 29.34 39.32 42.00
C ILE A 688 30.08 38.00 41.65
N GLU A 689 29.43 36.85 41.85
CA GLU A 689 29.97 35.52 41.55
C GLU A 689 29.73 35.09 40.09
N GLY A 690 29.10 35.94 39.26
CA GLY A 690 28.78 35.64 37.86
C GLY A 690 27.53 34.76 37.67
N LYS A 691 26.76 34.53 38.73
CA LYS A 691 25.49 33.77 38.67
C LYS A 691 24.35 34.74 38.34
N ILE A 692 23.45 34.32 37.46
CA ILE A 692 22.26 35.11 37.13
C ILE A 692 21.22 34.95 38.26
N GLU A 693 20.69 36.08 38.71
CA GLU A 693 19.58 36.19 39.65
C GLU A 693 18.37 36.82 38.95
N CYS A 694 17.17 36.45 39.41
CA CYS A 694 15.92 36.90 38.83
C CYS A 694 15.09 37.60 39.91
N ASN A 695 15.10 38.93 39.90
CA ASN A 695 14.32 39.76 40.81
C ASN A 695 12.96 40.04 40.20
N PHE A 696 11.88 40.02 40.98
CA PHE A 696 10.52 40.23 40.46
C PHE A 696 9.82 41.44 41.09
N LEU A 697 8.92 42.05 40.32
CA LEU A 697 8.02 43.12 40.72
C LEU A 697 6.59 42.78 40.25
N PRO A 698 5.61 42.69 41.17
CA PRO A 698 4.19 42.62 40.81
C PRO A 698 3.76 43.85 40.01
N GLY A 699 2.82 43.69 39.07
CA GLY A 699 2.43 44.76 38.12
C GLY A 699 1.97 46.05 38.80
N ASN A 700 1.12 45.95 39.81
CA ASN A 700 0.68 47.07 40.66
C ASN A 700 1.84 47.80 41.38
N LYS A 701 2.89 47.08 41.79
CA LYS A 701 4.10 47.72 42.35
C LYS A 701 4.97 48.33 41.25
N LEU A 702 5.08 47.68 40.09
CA LEU A 702 5.78 48.22 38.93
C LEU A 702 5.14 49.55 38.50
N LYS A 703 3.81 49.60 38.36
CA LYS A 703 3.06 50.80 38.01
C LYS A 703 3.35 51.95 38.96
N GLN A 704 3.26 51.72 40.27
CA GLN A 704 3.59 52.72 41.28
C GLN A 704 5.02 53.24 41.14
N LEU A 705 6.00 52.36 40.87
CA LEU A 705 7.40 52.76 40.73
C LEU A 705 7.69 53.50 39.40
N VAL A 706 7.01 53.12 38.32
CA VAL A 706 7.07 53.84 37.04
C VAL A 706 6.48 55.25 37.19
N GLU A 707 5.29 55.39 37.79
CA GLU A 707 4.63 56.69 37.99
C GLU A 707 5.38 57.60 38.98
N SER A 708 5.97 57.03 40.04
CA SER A 708 6.58 57.80 41.12
C SER A 708 8.02 58.22 40.86
N ILE A 709 8.85 57.34 40.30
CA ILE A 709 10.29 57.55 40.14
C ILE A 709 10.82 57.16 38.76
N ASN A 710 9.94 56.80 37.81
CA ASN A 710 10.31 56.38 36.47
C ASN A 710 11.33 55.22 36.46
N ILE A 711 11.07 54.19 37.27
CA ILE A 711 11.98 53.05 37.45
C ILE A 711 12.35 52.39 36.10
N ASP A 712 13.59 51.96 35.97
CA ASP A 712 14.08 51.14 34.86
C ASP A 712 14.59 49.82 35.41
N ILE A 713 14.00 48.71 34.95
CA ILE A 713 14.27 47.35 35.45
C ILE A 713 15.14 46.53 34.47
N ARG A 714 15.67 47.19 33.43
CA ARG A 714 16.51 46.56 32.40
C ARG A 714 17.96 46.38 32.81
#